data_AF-A0A937AIZ0-F1
#
_entry.id   AF-A0A937AIZ0-F1
#
_cell.length_a   1.000
_cell.length_b   1.000
_cell.length_c   1.000
_cell.angle_alpha   90.00
_cell.angle_beta   90.00
_cell.angle_gamma   90.00
#
_symmetry.space_group_name_H-M   'P 1'
#
loop_
_entity.id
_entity.type
_entity.pdbx_description
1 polymer ?
#
loop_
_entity_poly.entity_id
_entity_poly.type
_entity_poly.pdbx_seq_one_letter_code
_entity_poly.pdbx_strand_id
1 'polypeptide(L)'
;MKGFYYILTIYLVSLSPSIAVGQSSELPSAIETLFNAQQFEEIINSATEIKTYSEKNQDSTSAELLYFLGDAYLAMDQIEAGLTIMEEELELRKDLPNSDPLIMADLSYNLSYYLSLLGEANKAIEKINFAISLYEKNLEPEDEIITSSKIELSKILSNAGKEKQAIATLNSLNSPNQNVSFEINKELGNAYLQLGNYSKADLYFNKAYSIGKNLGITSIQYLQASIYLGDLYFLKSKYGQAEESYISATALAKKIGGLESQIDIMKNNLAMLYWRMGIYDEALALISEINFEASSAINEANRLQNKALILFNIGEIDSAKTYSNKALALLEEIPIKKAEFLKNRASTIYAATGDFKQAISDLTEAKKIFQLEKSKSSPEYSKYEFNLGKIYFKTNDAKLARKYLNEAYKIRKKYLVNTHPLYAEATKELAELNWFENNTKEAQAFYEETFDNYFAQIEAYFPALSEQEKANFYTNTLRPTFEEYNSFVINNYKDKPELLSDMYNYQLATKGLIMYATEKARDQIFNSGDSTLIGVYESWIGTKEQIARLYSLTAEEIETDPLNLDSLQQKANTLEKQLSRESAEFSEAYNNKKLVWQDIQKELKEGEAAIEMIRFRKFIPDSSGQFVDKVFYAALLIDKEVKNPKLVLFENGVDLENKYIKNYKNAIKYKVQDKYSYSQYWKPIAAKTSKYNLIYLSPDGIYNQISINSLYNNETQKYVLEEQNIQLLTNTKDLIALRNPDNSKYADAGKSALFGFPNYNKGLDNKDETQQVDASEIANNVSLDRGLRGSLSRYIRGNSLVTALPGTKEEVEKINILYQELTNDAPKVNLANEADELAVKRVNNPKVLHIATHGFFLEDAESEVESADDKYAQNPLLKSGMILAGANSFITSGVDEETGQDGILTAYEAMNLNLNATELVILSACETGLGDLKNGEGVYGLRRAFFVAGADAIIMSLWSVDDAATQELMTEFYKHWLGGKTKQEAFLMAQNFTKDKYKDPFYWGAFVMVGE
;
A
#
# COMPACT_ATOMS: atom_id res chain seq x y z
N MET A 1 2.30 7.71 13.94
CA MET A 1 2.36 8.29 12.58
C MET A 1 2.61 9.83 12.57
N LYS A 2 3.44 10.35 13.48
CA LYS A 2 4.25 11.59 13.36
C LYS A 2 5.41 11.43 14.35
N GLY A 3 6.59 11.16 13.81
CA GLY A 3 7.89 11.05 14.50
C GLY A 3 9.04 11.48 13.59
N PHE A 4 8.69 12.16 12.50
CA PHE A 4 9.58 12.65 11.45
C PHE A 4 9.04 13.97 11.05
N TYR A 5 9.46 15.04 11.70
CA TYR A 5 9.54 16.38 11.14
C TYR A 5 10.26 17.21 12.19
N TYR A 6 11.51 17.54 11.91
CA TYR A 6 12.11 18.84 12.12
C TYR A 6 13.57 18.74 11.66
N ILE A 7 13.91 19.38 10.53
CA ILE A 7 15.29 19.65 10.18
C ILE A 7 15.39 21.08 9.63
N LEU A 8 16.34 21.82 10.22
CA LEU A 8 17.06 23.00 9.73
C LEU A 8 16.29 24.32 9.60
N THR A 9 16.35 25.09 10.69
CA THR A 9 16.87 26.45 10.59
C THR A 9 18.41 26.36 10.63
N ILE A 10 19.06 27.17 9.81
CA ILE A 10 20.46 27.17 9.38
C ILE A 10 21.48 27.08 10.54
N TYR A 11 22.40 26.11 10.47
CA TYR A 11 23.79 26.28 10.95
C TYR A 11 24.72 25.98 9.78
N LEU A 12 25.41 27.00 9.30
CA LEU A 12 26.48 26.89 8.30
C LEU A 12 27.69 26.25 8.98
N VAL A 13 28.00 25.00 8.62
CA VAL A 13 29.19 24.28 9.10
C VAL A 13 30.44 24.81 8.38
N SER A 14 31.41 25.31 9.15
CA SER A 14 32.81 25.36 8.72
C SER A 14 33.72 24.95 9.89
N LEU A 15 34.39 23.80 9.75
CA LEU A 15 35.41 23.33 10.69
C LEU A 15 36.67 24.21 10.60
N SER A 16 37.18 24.68 11.74
CA SER A 16 38.55 25.23 11.87
C SER A 16 39.27 24.57 13.04
N PRO A 17 40.61 24.39 12.98
CA PRO A 17 41.38 23.74 14.04
C PRO A 17 41.59 24.64 15.25
N SER A 18 41.75 24.01 16.43
CA SER A 18 41.92 24.66 17.72
C SER A 18 43.06 25.68 17.74
N ILE A 19 42.73 26.96 17.93
CA ILE A 19 43.70 28.01 18.20
C ILE A 19 43.77 28.18 19.73
N ALA A 20 44.93 27.86 20.30
CA ALA A 20 45.23 28.22 21.68
C ALA A 20 45.28 29.75 21.78
N VAL A 21 44.35 30.35 22.53
CA VAL A 21 44.30 31.80 22.75
C VAL A 21 45.50 32.22 23.62
N GLY A 22 46.49 32.83 22.96
CA GLY A 22 47.57 33.57 23.59
C GLY A 22 47.09 34.90 24.13
N GLN A 23 47.72 35.34 25.22
CA GLN A 23 47.46 36.58 25.95
C GLN A 23 47.49 37.84 25.04
N SER A 24 46.32 38.40 24.71
CA SER A 24 45.95 39.84 24.78
C SER A 24 44.69 40.16 23.96
N SER A 25 43.54 40.43 24.60
CA SER A 25 42.51 41.39 24.14
C SER A 25 41.34 41.44 25.14
N GLU A 26 40.59 42.55 25.18
CA GLU A 26 39.44 42.77 26.07
C GLU A 26 38.33 41.72 25.84
N LEU A 27 37.60 41.33 26.89
CA LEU A 27 36.53 40.30 26.88
C LEU A 27 35.63 40.32 25.62
N PRO A 28 35.17 41.49 25.11
CA PRO A 28 34.37 41.54 23.87
C PRO A 28 35.01 40.85 22.65
N SER A 29 36.31 41.11 22.41
CA SER A 29 37.02 40.56 21.25
C SER A 29 37.23 39.04 21.36
N ALA A 30 37.39 38.53 22.58
CA ALA A 30 37.50 37.10 22.83
C ALA A 30 36.18 36.38 22.53
N ILE A 31 35.05 36.90 23.01
CA ILE A 31 33.73 36.30 22.75
C ILE A 31 33.37 36.37 21.27
N GLU A 32 33.62 37.50 20.60
CA GLU A 32 33.40 37.61 19.16
C GLU A 32 34.22 36.59 18.36
N THR A 33 35.47 36.34 18.76
CA THR A 33 36.32 35.32 18.13
C THR A 33 35.75 33.91 18.34
N LEU A 34 35.32 33.58 19.56
CA LEU A 34 34.68 32.30 19.86
C LEU A 34 33.38 32.12 19.07
N PHE A 35 32.58 33.19 18.93
CA PHE A 35 31.31 33.18 18.23
C PHE A 35 31.50 32.93 16.74
N ASN A 36 32.45 33.66 16.12
CA ASN A 36 32.83 33.43 14.72
C ASN A 36 33.43 32.03 14.48
N ALA A 37 34.06 31.44 15.50
CA ALA A 37 34.55 30.07 15.47
C ALA A 37 33.50 29.02 15.85
N GLN A 38 32.25 29.42 16.13
CA GLN A 38 31.13 28.56 16.56
C GLN A 38 31.42 27.73 17.82
N GLN A 39 32.28 28.25 18.71
CA GLN A 39 32.63 27.60 19.98
C GLN A 39 31.62 27.98 21.07
N PHE A 40 30.35 27.61 20.86
CA PHE A 40 29.23 28.05 21.71
C PHE A 40 29.36 27.59 23.17
N GLU A 41 29.90 26.40 23.43
CA GLU A 41 30.14 25.91 24.78
C GLU A 41 31.11 26.81 25.56
N GLU A 42 32.16 27.32 24.91
CA GLU A 42 33.14 28.22 25.56
C GLU A 42 32.56 29.62 25.82
N ILE A 43 31.64 30.07 24.97
CA ILE A 43 30.87 31.31 25.20
C ILE A 43 29.98 31.14 26.43
N ILE A 44 29.29 30.00 26.55
CA ILE A 44 28.45 29.67 27.71
C ILE A 44 29.29 29.57 28.98
N ASN A 45 30.49 28.98 28.92
CA ASN A 45 31.42 28.94 30.06
C ASN A 45 31.81 30.36 30.53
N SER A 46 31.81 31.33 29.62
CA SER A 46 32.08 32.74 29.89
C SER A 46 30.85 33.55 30.32
N ALA A 47 29.67 32.93 30.49
CA ALA A 47 28.40 33.61 30.76
C ALA A 47 28.44 34.53 31.99
N THR A 48 29.12 34.12 33.07
CA THR A 48 29.22 34.93 34.29
C THR A 48 30.06 36.20 34.06
N GLU A 49 31.14 36.09 33.27
CA GLU A 49 31.99 37.22 32.92
C GLU A 49 31.26 38.19 31.99
N ILE A 50 30.54 37.67 30.99
CA ILE A 50 29.68 38.44 30.09
C ILE A 50 28.63 39.22 30.89
N LYS A 51 27.87 38.56 31.78
CA LYS A 51 26.85 39.23 32.60
C LYS A 51 27.45 40.33 33.48
N THR A 52 28.58 40.05 34.14
CA THR A 52 29.26 41.02 35.01
C THR A 52 29.74 42.24 34.22
N TYR A 53 30.29 42.02 33.02
CA TYR A 53 30.68 43.11 32.12
C TYR A 53 29.44 43.92 31.70
N SER A 54 28.36 43.25 31.32
CA SER A 54 27.15 43.90 30.81
C SER A 54 26.46 44.76 31.86
N GLU A 55 26.34 44.25 33.09
CA GLU A 55 25.79 45.00 34.24
C GLU A 55 26.60 46.26 34.58
N LYS A 56 27.94 46.19 34.43
CA LYS A 56 28.84 47.28 34.78
C LYS A 56 28.86 48.40 33.74
N ASN A 57 28.89 48.06 32.45
CA ASN A 57 29.12 49.03 31.39
C ASN A 57 27.82 49.59 30.78
N GLN A 58 26.75 48.79 30.73
CA GLN A 58 25.43 49.18 30.20
C GLN A 58 25.49 49.96 28.88
N ASP A 59 26.30 49.50 27.93
CA ASP A 59 26.51 50.15 26.63
C ASP A 59 26.16 49.20 25.45
N SER A 60 26.41 49.63 24.22
CA SER A 60 26.13 48.83 23.02
C SER A 60 26.96 47.54 22.97
N THR A 61 28.18 47.55 23.49
CA THR A 61 29.06 46.36 23.56
C THR A 61 28.53 45.35 24.57
N SER A 62 27.98 45.81 25.70
CA SER A 62 27.25 44.96 26.64
C SER A 62 26.08 44.25 25.98
N ALA A 63 25.31 44.94 25.13
CA ALA A 63 24.17 44.34 24.42
C ALA A 63 24.62 43.31 23.38
N GLU A 64 25.71 43.56 22.66
CA GLU A 64 26.29 42.62 21.68
C GLU A 64 26.86 41.35 22.33
N LEU A 65 27.49 41.48 23.51
CA LEU A 65 27.93 40.33 24.28
C LEU A 65 26.75 39.46 24.78
N LEU A 66 25.65 40.09 25.20
CA LEU A 66 24.42 39.37 25.57
C LEU A 66 23.81 38.66 24.35
N TYR A 67 23.81 39.30 23.18
CA TYR A 67 23.38 38.66 21.93
C TYR A 67 24.17 37.37 21.64
N PHE A 68 25.51 37.43 21.66
CA PHE A 68 26.35 36.25 21.41
C PHE A 68 26.11 35.14 22.44
N LEU A 69 25.92 35.51 23.72
CA LEU A 69 25.63 34.55 24.77
C LEU A 69 24.25 33.91 24.60
N GLY A 70 23.23 34.69 24.25
CA GLY A 70 21.90 34.18 23.96
C GLY A 70 21.96 33.19 22.79
N ASP A 71 22.54 33.58 21.66
CA ASP A 71 22.63 32.72 20.48
C ASP A 71 23.47 31.44 20.72
N ALA A 72 24.50 31.52 21.58
CA ALA A 72 25.22 30.34 22.04
C ALA A 72 24.32 29.39 22.86
N TYR A 73 23.46 29.93 23.75
CA TYR A 73 22.47 29.11 24.46
C TYR A 73 21.48 28.44 23.51
N LEU A 74 21.01 29.15 22.48
CA LEU A 74 20.12 28.57 21.46
C LEU A 74 20.80 27.44 20.67
N ALA A 75 22.05 27.64 20.25
CA ALA A 75 22.85 26.64 19.54
C ALA A 75 23.00 25.33 20.31
N MET A 76 22.96 25.43 21.64
CA MET A 76 23.14 24.32 22.58
C MET A 76 21.80 23.80 23.14
N ASP A 77 20.67 24.13 22.50
CA ASP A 77 19.31 23.77 22.91
C ASP A 77 18.91 24.24 24.34
N GLN A 78 19.62 25.21 24.94
CA GLN A 78 19.34 25.78 26.27
C GLN A 78 18.37 26.97 26.18
N ILE A 79 17.13 26.67 25.78
CA ILE A 79 16.16 27.67 25.31
C ILE A 79 15.73 28.68 26.39
N GLU A 80 15.48 28.25 27.64
CA GLU A 80 15.05 29.16 28.72
C GLU A 80 16.16 30.12 29.15
N ALA A 81 17.39 29.62 29.24
CA ALA A 81 18.56 30.43 29.54
C ALA A 81 18.76 31.50 28.45
N GLY A 82 18.76 31.09 27.18
CA GLY A 82 18.89 32.01 26.05
C GLY A 82 17.77 33.05 25.98
N LEU A 83 16.50 32.67 26.24
CA LEU A 83 15.39 33.61 26.31
C LEU A 83 15.63 34.68 27.39
N THR A 84 16.09 34.26 28.57
CA THR A 84 16.38 35.19 29.67
C THR A 84 17.46 36.21 29.26
N ILE A 85 18.53 35.75 28.61
CA ILE A 85 19.58 36.64 28.10
C ILE A 85 19.05 37.62 27.05
N MET A 86 18.22 37.13 26.12
CA MET A 86 17.63 37.96 25.06
C MET A 86 16.64 39.00 25.63
N GLU A 87 15.95 38.70 26.74
CA GLU A 87 15.11 39.66 27.46
C GLU A 87 15.97 40.69 28.22
N GLU A 88 17.08 40.29 28.84
CA GLU A 88 18.07 41.19 29.45
C GLU A 88 18.65 42.17 28.41
N GLU A 89 19.02 41.66 27.22
CA GLU A 89 19.49 42.48 26.10
C GLU A 89 18.41 43.48 25.65
N LEU A 90 17.15 43.04 25.56
CA LEU A 90 16.04 43.88 25.14
C LEU A 90 15.81 45.06 26.09
N GLU A 91 15.87 44.81 27.40
CA GLU A 91 15.75 45.90 28.38
C GLU A 91 16.93 46.87 28.30
N LEU A 92 18.17 46.35 28.18
CA LEU A 92 19.34 47.20 28.02
C LEU A 92 19.23 48.11 26.78
N ARG A 93 18.83 47.56 25.63
CA ARG A 93 18.72 48.33 24.38
C ARG A 93 17.63 49.39 24.39
N LYS A 94 16.61 49.29 25.25
CA LYS A 94 15.57 50.34 25.41
C LYS A 94 16.12 51.59 26.07
N ASP A 95 17.08 51.43 26.97
CA ASP A 95 17.66 52.53 27.76
C ASP A 95 18.82 53.23 27.04
N LEU A 96 19.35 52.63 25.97
CA LEU A 96 20.41 53.21 25.15
C LEU A 96 19.89 54.36 24.26
N PRO A 97 20.55 55.54 24.26
CA PRO A 97 20.18 56.64 23.37
C PRO A 97 20.44 56.28 21.90
N ASN A 98 19.44 56.51 21.04
CA ASN A 98 19.47 56.20 19.60
C ASN A 98 19.57 54.70 19.25
N SER A 99 18.87 53.83 19.98
CA SER A 99 18.73 52.43 19.58
C SER A 99 18.16 52.32 18.15
N ASP A 100 18.91 51.68 17.26
CA ASP A 100 18.54 51.50 15.86
C ASP A 100 17.24 50.66 15.78
N PRO A 101 16.16 51.17 15.12
CA PRO A 101 14.93 50.42 14.94
C PRO A 101 15.12 49.04 14.30
N LEU A 102 16.15 48.84 13.47
CA LEU A 102 16.46 47.56 12.84
C LEU A 102 17.04 46.55 13.84
N ILE A 103 17.93 46.99 14.73
CA ILE A 103 18.44 46.13 15.81
C ILE A 103 17.32 45.67 16.74
N MET A 104 16.36 46.57 17.04
CA MET A 104 15.17 46.22 17.82
C MET A 104 14.26 45.23 17.07
N ALA A 105 14.25 45.28 15.74
CA ALA A 105 13.52 44.33 14.90
C ALA A 105 14.21 42.95 14.91
N ASP A 106 15.54 42.89 14.76
CA ASP A 106 16.34 41.64 14.81
C ASP A 106 16.18 40.94 16.16
N LEU A 107 16.26 41.70 17.26
CA LEU A 107 16.06 41.15 18.60
C LEU A 107 14.63 40.64 18.81
N SER A 108 13.63 41.36 18.30
CA SER A 108 12.24 40.92 18.37
C SER A 108 11.99 39.67 17.50
N TYR A 109 12.65 39.57 16.36
CA TYR A 109 12.65 38.38 15.51
C TYR A 109 13.24 37.18 16.28
N ASN A 110 14.41 37.33 16.89
CA ASN A 110 15.05 36.27 17.67
C ASN A 110 14.20 35.84 18.86
N LEU A 111 13.68 36.79 19.65
CA LEU A 111 12.77 36.51 20.76
C LEU A 111 11.53 35.72 20.29
N SER A 112 11.01 36.01 19.10
CA SER A 112 9.88 35.24 18.55
C SER A 112 10.22 33.77 18.34
N TYR A 113 11.46 33.46 17.98
CA TYR A 113 11.95 32.11 17.78
C TYR A 113 12.05 31.34 19.11
N TYR A 114 12.69 31.91 20.14
CA TYR A 114 12.73 31.32 21.49
C TYR A 114 11.33 31.05 22.04
N LEU A 115 10.45 32.04 21.94
CA LEU A 115 9.07 31.92 22.37
C LEU A 115 8.34 30.82 21.59
N SER A 116 8.62 30.65 20.30
CA SER A 116 8.05 29.55 19.52
C SER A 116 8.53 28.18 20.00
N LEU A 117 9.81 28.02 20.35
CA LEU A 117 10.37 26.76 20.85
C LEU A 117 9.82 26.38 22.24
N LEU A 118 9.58 27.38 23.09
CA LEU A 118 8.94 27.19 24.41
C LEU A 118 7.42 27.01 24.33
N GLY A 119 6.83 27.08 23.14
CA GLY A 119 5.39 26.93 22.94
C GLY A 119 4.56 28.18 23.25
N GLU A 120 5.21 29.32 23.45
CA GLU A 120 4.59 30.63 23.67
C GLU A 120 4.09 31.27 22.36
N ALA A 121 3.37 30.51 21.54
CA ALA A 121 3.07 30.84 20.14
C ALA A 121 2.40 32.20 19.93
N ASN A 122 1.53 32.67 20.82
CA ASN A 122 0.92 34.00 20.65
C ASN A 122 1.90 35.14 20.96
N LYS A 123 2.78 34.98 21.95
CA LYS A 123 3.84 35.96 22.22
C LYS A 123 4.85 35.94 21.07
N ALA A 124 5.19 34.76 20.54
CA ALA A 124 6.02 34.63 19.36
C ALA A 124 5.40 35.38 18.15
N ILE A 125 4.11 35.17 17.87
CA ILE A 125 3.38 35.88 16.82
C ILE A 125 3.38 37.40 17.05
N GLU A 126 3.23 37.86 18.29
CA GLU A 126 3.29 39.28 18.61
C GLU A 126 4.68 39.87 18.32
N LYS A 127 5.74 39.19 18.78
CA LYS A 127 7.14 39.61 18.58
C LYS A 127 7.54 39.62 17.11
N ILE A 128 7.21 38.60 16.33
CA ILE A 128 7.53 38.56 14.90
C ILE A 128 6.74 39.62 14.10
N ASN A 129 5.47 39.88 14.46
CA ASN A 129 4.71 40.95 13.80
C ASN A 129 5.25 42.34 14.14
N PHE A 130 5.72 42.53 15.38
CA PHE A 130 6.39 43.76 15.77
C PHE A 130 7.70 43.96 14.98
N ALA A 131 8.53 42.92 14.85
CA ALA A 131 9.72 42.94 14.01
C ALA A 131 9.38 43.29 12.55
N ILE A 132 8.41 42.61 11.95
CA ILE A 132 7.93 42.88 10.57
C ILE A 132 7.50 44.35 10.42
N SER A 133 6.75 44.90 11.37
CA SER A 133 6.31 46.30 11.30
C SER A 133 7.45 47.31 11.35
N LEU A 134 8.53 46.98 12.08
CA LEU A 134 9.72 47.82 12.16
C LEU A 134 10.50 47.72 10.85
N TYR A 135 10.65 46.53 10.28
CA TYR A 135 11.26 46.36 8.96
C TYR A 135 10.47 47.11 7.87
N GLU A 136 9.15 46.93 7.79
CA GLU A 136 8.29 47.61 6.80
C GLU A 136 8.31 49.14 6.91
N LYS A 137 8.63 49.69 8.09
CA LYS A 137 8.72 51.14 8.30
C LYS A 137 10.08 51.73 7.92
N ASN A 138 11.15 50.94 8.00
CA ASN A 138 12.53 51.42 7.89
C ASN A 138 13.30 50.85 6.69
N LEU A 139 12.78 49.83 6.02
CA LEU A 139 13.35 49.22 4.82
C LEU A 139 12.42 49.43 3.62
N GLU A 140 12.96 49.25 2.41
CA GLU A 140 12.17 49.27 1.19
C GLU A 140 11.17 48.10 1.18
N PRO A 141 9.95 48.25 0.61
CA PRO A 141 8.94 47.19 0.61
C PRO A 141 9.38 45.87 -0.05
N GLU A 142 10.38 45.94 -0.92
CA GLU A 142 10.95 44.81 -1.66
C GLU A 142 12.13 44.14 -0.92
N ASP A 143 12.47 44.62 0.28
CA ASP A 143 13.57 44.08 1.07
C ASP A 143 13.33 42.61 1.48
N GLU A 144 14.34 41.77 1.29
CA GLU A 144 14.25 40.32 1.54
C GLU A 144 14.11 39.98 3.02
N ILE A 145 14.51 40.88 3.93
CA ILE A 145 14.34 40.70 5.38
C ILE A 145 12.85 40.67 5.74
N ILE A 146 12.03 41.51 5.10
CA ILE A 146 10.58 41.53 5.29
C ILE A 146 9.98 40.20 4.83
N THR A 147 10.41 39.71 3.66
CA THR A 147 9.93 38.44 3.12
C THR A 147 10.33 37.27 4.01
N SER A 148 11.59 37.22 4.44
CA SER A 148 12.11 36.18 5.34
C SER A 148 11.39 36.17 6.69
N SER A 149 11.11 37.36 7.24
CA SER A 149 10.34 37.50 8.49
C SER A 149 8.89 37.02 8.34
N LYS A 150 8.26 37.22 7.18
CA LYS A 150 6.91 36.70 6.89
C LYS A 150 6.91 35.18 6.68
N ILE A 151 7.98 34.61 6.12
CA ILE A 151 8.17 33.15 6.07
C ILE A 151 8.28 32.60 7.49
N GLU A 152 9.07 33.22 8.37
CA GLU A 152 9.19 32.77 9.76
C GLU A 152 7.86 32.88 10.52
N LEU A 153 7.12 33.98 10.35
CA LEU A 153 5.74 34.09 10.85
C LEU A 153 4.87 32.91 10.38
N SER A 154 4.99 32.48 9.12
CA SER A 154 4.23 31.33 8.62
C SER A 154 4.59 30.00 9.31
N LYS A 155 5.86 29.81 9.68
CA LYS A 155 6.29 28.63 10.46
C LYS A 155 5.73 28.68 11.87
N ILE A 156 5.81 29.83 12.55
CA ILE A 156 5.23 30.03 13.88
C ILE A 156 3.71 29.81 13.84
N LEU A 157 3.02 30.31 12.82
CA LEU A 157 1.59 30.06 12.59
C LEU A 157 1.29 28.57 12.39
N SER A 158 2.12 27.86 11.62
CA SER A 158 1.97 26.41 11.43
C SER A 158 2.19 25.63 12.73
N ASN A 159 3.23 25.98 13.50
CA ASN A 159 3.47 25.41 14.83
C ASN A 159 2.32 25.68 15.81
N ALA A 160 1.67 26.83 15.69
CA ALA A 160 0.48 27.18 16.45
C ALA A 160 -0.80 26.46 16.00
N GLY A 161 -0.76 25.67 14.92
CA GLY A 161 -1.92 25.02 14.31
C GLY A 161 -2.85 25.99 13.56
N LYS A 162 -2.29 27.04 12.97
CA LYS A 162 -2.98 28.08 12.18
C LYS A 162 -2.59 27.98 10.71
N GLU A 163 -2.61 26.79 10.12
CA GLU A 163 -2.10 26.49 8.77
C GLU A 163 -2.77 27.34 7.68
N LYS A 164 -4.07 27.62 7.80
CA LYS A 164 -4.78 28.48 6.83
C LYS A 164 -4.22 29.90 6.80
N GLN A 165 -3.80 30.43 7.95
CA GLN A 165 -3.15 31.75 8.03
C GLN A 165 -1.73 31.67 7.49
N ALA A 166 -0.97 30.62 7.84
CA ALA A 166 0.36 30.40 7.29
C ALA A 166 0.36 30.34 5.75
N ILE A 167 -0.56 29.59 5.17
CA ILE A 167 -0.73 29.48 3.71
C ILE A 167 -1.13 30.81 3.09
N ALA A 168 -2.02 31.58 3.73
CA ALA A 168 -2.41 32.91 3.25
C ALA A 168 -1.22 33.87 3.25
N THR A 169 -0.42 33.87 4.33
CA THR A 169 0.83 34.64 4.41
C THR A 169 1.77 34.25 3.28
N LEU A 170 2.08 32.96 3.12
CA LEU A 170 3.01 32.46 2.10
C LEU A 170 2.56 32.75 0.66
N ASN A 171 1.27 32.61 0.36
CA ASN A 171 0.72 32.92 -0.96
C ASN A 171 0.75 34.43 -1.29
N SER A 172 0.86 35.30 -0.28
CA SER A 172 1.02 36.74 -0.49
C SER A 172 2.46 37.13 -0.84
N LEU A 173 3.42 36.22 -0.67
CA LEU A 173 4.83 36.46 -0.93
C LEU A 173 5.19 36.09 -2.37
N ASN A 174 6.05 36.89 -2.96
CA ASN A 174 6.72 36.57 -4.21
C ASN A 174 8.13 37.17 -4.17
N SER A 175 9.14 36.42 -4.60
CA SER A 175 10.52 36.90 -4.65
C SER A 175 11.22 36.41 -5.91
N PRO A 176 11.96 37.29 -6.63
CA PRO A 176 12.80 36.88 -7.75
C PRO A 176 14.05 36.10 -7.28
N ASN A 177 14.40 36.17 -6.00
CA ASN A 177 15.51 35.42 -5.43
C ASN A 177 15.13 33.93 -5.31
N GLN A 178 15.90 33.08 -5.97
CA GLN A 178 15.64 31.64 -6.02
C GLN A 178 15.71 30.97 -4.64
N ASN A 179 16.57 31.44 -3.73
CA ASN A 179 16.65 30.89 -2.37
C ASN A 179 15.39 31.21 -1.55
N VAL A 180 14.91 32.44 -1.62
CA VAL A 180 13.67 32.86 -0.94
C VAL A 180 12.46 32.18 -1.57
N SER A 181 12.43 32.08 -2.89
CA SER A 181 11.37 31.35 -3.62
C SER A 181 11.34 29.87 -3.26
N PHE A 182 12.50 29.24 -3.10
CA PHE A 182 12.60 27.87 -2.60
C PHE A 182 11.95 27.72 -1.22
N GLU A 183 12.30 28.59 -0.27
CA GLU A 183 11.76 28.57 1.10
C GLU A 183 10.23 28.74 1.12
N ILE A 184 9.68 29.66 0.32
CA ILE A 184 8.22 29.85 0.21
C ILE A 184 7.54 28.57 -0.26
N ASN A 185 8.05 27.94 -1.33
CA ASN A 185 7.46 26.71 -1.87
C ASN A 185 7.62 25.53 -0.90
N LYS A 186 8.76 25.40 -0.24
CA LYS A 186 9.00 24.39 0.80
C LYS A 186 7.98 24.52 1.94
N GLU A 187 7.79 25.73 2.48
CA GLU A 187 6.84 25.94 3.59
C GLU A 187 5.38 25.81 3.17
N LEU A 188 5.02 26.18 1.92
CA LEU A 188 3.70 25.88 1.38
C LEU A 188 3.46 24.37 1.30
N GLY A 189 4.46 23.61 0.84
CA GLY A 189 4.43 22.16 0.83
C GLY A 189 4.17 21.57 2.22
N ASN A 190 4.94 22.02 3.22
CA ASN A 190 4.78 21.63 4.62
C ASN A 190 3.38 21.97 5.16
N ALA A 191 2.89 23.20 4.96
CA ALA A 191 1.58 23.61 5.47
C ALA A 191 0.43 22.82 4.84
N TYR A 192 0.49 22.54 3.53
CA TYR A 192 -0.49 21.67 2.87
C TYR A 192 -0.39 20.21 3.32
N LEU A 193 0.83 19.73 3.62
CA LEU A 193 1.04 18.41 4.20
C LEU A 193 0.40 18.29 5.58
N GLN A 194 0.52 19.31 6.44
CA GLN A 194 -0.14 19.32 7.76
C GLN A 194 -1.67 19.27 7.65
N LEU A 195 -2.23 19.90 6.61
CA LEU A 195 -3.65 19.82 6.27
C LEU A 195 -4.06 18.53 5.55
N GLY A 196 -3.14 17.60 5.29
CA GLY A 196 -3.36 16.34 4.57
C GLY A 196 -3.66 16.50 3.08
N ASN A 197 -3.39 17.68 2.49
CA ASN A 197 -3.55 17.91 1.07
C ASN A 197 -2.28 17.47 0.32
N TYR A 198 -2.12 16.16 0.17
CA TYR A 198 -0.93 15.56 -0.45
C TYR A 198 -0.72 16.01 -1.89
N SER A 199 -1.78 16.31 -2.66
CA SER A 199 -1.65 16.79 -4.04
C SER A 199 -1.04 18.18 -4.11
N LYS A 200 -1.46 19.10 -3.23
CA LYS A 200 -0.84 20.43 -3.14
C LYS A 200 0.55 20.36 -2.52
N ALA A 201 0.78 19.51 -1.52
CA ALA A 201 2.10 19.29 -0.96
C ALA A 201 3.09 18.81 -2.06
N ASP A 202 2.67 17.83 -2.87
CA ASP A 202 3.42 17.32 -4.03
C ASP A 202 3.75 18.44 -5.03
N LEU A 203 2.75 19.26 -5.39
CA LEU A 203 2.95 20.40 -6.29
C LEU A 203 4.05 21.36 -5.79
N TYR A 204 3.95 21.78 -4.53
CA TYR A 204 4.87 22.78 -3.99
C TYR A 204 6.27 22.21 -3.69
N PHE A 205 6.37 20.96 -3.23
CA PHE A 205 7.67 20.29 -3.10
C PHE A 205 8.34 20.07 -4.45
N ASN A 206 7.60 19.75 -5.52
CA ASN A 206 8.17 19.65 -6.88
C ASN A 206 8.64 21.00 -7.42
N LYS A 207 7.95 22.11 -7.08
CA LYS A 207 8.44 23.46 -7.38
C LYS A 207 9.75 23.76 -6.66
N ALA A 208 9.81 23.48 -5.35
CA ALA A 208 11.04 23.64 -4.56
C ALA A 208 12.19 22.77 -5.12
N TYR A 209 11.89 21.52 -5.50
CA TYR A 209 12.86 20.62 -6.14
C TYR A 209 13.40 21.17 -7.46
N SER A 210 12.52 21.72 -8.31
CA SER A 210 12.92 22.34 -9.59
C SER A 210 13.81 23.56 -9.36
N ILE A 211 13.50 24.39 -8.36
CA ILE A 211 14.32 25.55 -7.98
C ILE A 211 15.68 25.09 -7.46
N GLY A 212 15.71 24.12 -6.52
CA GLY A 212 16.96 23.56 -6.00
C GLY A 212 17.83 22.97 -7.10
N LYS A 213 17.23 22.27 -8.08
CA LYS A 213 17.94 21.74 -9.24
C LYS A 213 18.57 22.85 -10.09
N ASN A 214 17.88 23.96 -10.28
CA ASN A 214 18.38 25.12 -11.03
C ASN A 214 19.52 25.85 -10.30
N LEU A 215 19.50 25.88 -8.97
CA LEU A 215 20.61 26.34 -8.13
C LEU A 215 21.83 25.40 -8.19
N GLY A 216 21.62 24.17 -8.67
CA GLY A 216 22.64 23.17 -8.91
C GLY A 216 22.33 21.87 -8.18
N ILE A 217 22.66 20.74 -8.81
CA ILE A 217 22.42 19.39 -8.26
C ILE A 217 23.28 19.05 -7.03
N THR A 218 24.23 19.91 -6.67
CA THR A 218 25.03 19.84 -5.43
C THR A 218 24.66 20.91 -4.42
N SER A 219 23.56 21.64 -4.64
CA SER A 219 23.08 22.65 -3.70
C SER A 219 22.39 22.02 -2.48
N ILE A 220 22.42 22.74 -1.35
CA ILE A 220 21.69 22.35 -0.14
C ILE A 220 20.18 22.33 -0.38
N GLN A 221 19.68 23.26 -1.20
CA GLN A 221 18.27 23.36 -1.58
C GLN A 221 17.81 22.12 -2.36
N TYR A 222 18.62 21.63 -3.30
CA TYR A 222 18.33 20.39 -4.02
C TYR A 222 18.28 19.17 -3.09
N LEU A 223 19.25 19.06 -2.17
CA LEU A 223 19.26 18.03 -1.15
C LEU A 223 17.99 18.09 -0.28
N GLN A 224 17.67 19.27 0.27
CA GLN A 224 16.49 19.47 1.12
C GLN A 224 15.19 19.10 0.41
N ALA A 225 14.97 19.59 -0.82
CA ALA A 225 13.77 19.23 -1.58
C ALA A 225 13.66 17.72 -1.84
N SER A 226 14.78 17.05 -2.07
CA SER A 226 14.80 15.59 -2.25
C SER A 226 14.35 14.85 -0.99
N ILE A 227 14.75 15.33 0.20
CA ILE A 227 14.32 14.78 1.49
C ILE A 227 12.81 14.98 1.68
N TYR A 228 12.28 16.19 1.45
CA TYR A 228 10.85 16.47 1.60
C TYR A 228 9.98 15.65 0.63
N LEU A 229 10.46 15.41 -0.60
CA LEU A 229 9.80 14.50 -1.54
C LEU A 229 9.84 13.06 -1.02
N GLY A 230 10.98 12.60 -0.47
CA GLY A 230 11.09 11.32 0.19
C GLY A 230 10.09 11.14 1.34
N ASP A 231 9.96 12.15 2.21
CA ASP A 231 9.01 12.14 3.31
C ASP A 231 7.55 12.12 2.81
N LEU A 232 7.24 12.92 1.78
CA LEU A 232 5.93 12.90 1.15
C LEU A 232 5.63 11.52 0.55
N TYR A 233 6.61 10.88 -0.08
CA TYR A 233 6.48 9.53 -0.61
C TYR A 233 6.23 8.52 0.51
N PHE A 234 6.99 8.58 1.60
CA PHE A 234 6.76 7.73 2.78
C PHE A 234 5.33 7.89 3.33
N LEU A 235 4.83 9.12 3.43
CA LEU A 235 3.47 9.40 3.90
C LEU A 235 2.37 8.94 2.92
N LYS A 236 2.66 8.97 1.62
CA LYS A 236 1.79 8.41 0.57
C LYS A 236 1.92 6.89 0.44
N SER A 237 2.64 6.21 1.34
CA SER A 237 2.96 4.78 1.27
C SER A 237 3.75 4.36 0.03
N LYS A 238 4.46 5.31 -0.59
CA LYS A 238 5.30 5.12 -1.78
C LYS A 238 6.69 4.65 -1.40
N TYR A 239 6.79 3.49 -0.76
CA TYR A 239 7.97 3.09 -0.01
C TYR A 239 9.23 2.99 -0.86
N GLY A 240 9.18 2.38 -2.05
CA GLY A 240 10.36 2.31 -2.93
C GLY A 240 10.87 3.68 -3.39
N GLN A 241 9.98 4.65 -3.63
CA GLN A 241 10.41 6.02 -3.99
C GLN A 241 10.95 6.78 -2.79
N ALA A 242 10.39 6.55 -1.61
CA ALA A 242 10.92 7.13 -0.38
C ALA A 242 12.32 6.60 -0.10
N GLU A 243 12.53 5.30 -0.27
CA GLU A 243 13.82 4.62 -0.13
C GLU A 243 14.87 5.21 -1.05
N GLU A 244 14.58 5.23 -2.36
CA GLU A 244 15.45 5.81 -3.38
C GLU A 244 15.78 7.28 -3.08
N SER A 245 14.79 8.05 -2.64
CA SER A 245 14.97 9.46 -2.29
C SER A 245 15.93 9.61 -1.11
N TYR A 246 15.76 8.82 -0.04
CA TYR A 246 16.64 8.89 1.13
C TYR A 246 18.05 8.38 0.82
N ILE A 247 18.20 7.30 0.07
CA ILE A 247 19.51 6.76 -0.32
C ILE A 247 20.25 7.77 -1.21
N SER A 248 19.56 8.33 -2.22
CA SER A 248 20.14 9.31 -3.14
C SER A 248 20.53 10.60 -2.41
N ALA A 249 19.66 11.09 -1.52
CA ALA A 249 19.94 12.25 -0.70
C ALA A 249 21.13 12.00 0.25
N THR A 250 21.26 10.79 0.80
CA THR A 250 22.42 10.38 1.62
C THR A 250 23.71 10.40 0.83
N ALA A 251 23.72 9.84 -0.38
CA ALA A 251 24.87 9.86 -1.27
C ALA A 251 25.26 11.30 -1.66
N LEU A 252 24.26 12.16 -1.91
CA LEU A 252 24.48 13.56 -2.22
C LEU A 252 25.07 14.33 -1.03
N ALA A 253 24.53 14.16 0.18
CA ALA A 253 25.05 14.80 1.39
C ALA A 253 26.51 14.42 1.65
N LYS A 254 26.87 13.13 1.47
CA LYS A 254 28.27 12.66 1.54
C LYS A 254 29.18 13.36 0.54
N LYS A 255 28.68 13.65 -0.67
CA LYS A 255 29.44 14.33 -1.72
C LYS A 255 29.63 15.82 -1.44
N ILE A 256 28.64 16.47 -0.82
CA ILE A 256 28.74 17.88 -0.40
C ILE A 256 29.76 18.01 0.75
N GLY A 257 29.75 17.06 1.70
CA GLY A 257 30.63 17.06 2.87
C GLY A 257 30.16 18.02 3.97
N GLY A 258 30.50 17.74 5.24
CA GLY A 258 30.11 18.56 6.39
C GLY A 258 28.61 18.51 6.73
N LEU A 259 27.94 17.40 6.35
CA LEU A 259 26.50 17.18 6.51
C LEU A 259 26.20 15.87 7.25
N GLU A 260 27.06 15.49 8.20
CA GLU A 260 26.98 14.24 8.97
C GLU A 260 25.63 14.11 9.71
N SER A 261 25.14 15.19 10.31
CA SER A 261 23.84 15.21 10.97
C SER A 261 22.68 14.92 10.00
N GLN A 262 22.72 15.50 8.79
CA GLN A 262 21.70 15.28 7.76
C GLN A 262 21.74 13.83 7.25
N ILE A 263 22.94 13.25 7.10
CA ILE A 263 23.13 11.84 6.77
C ILE A 263 22.45 10.95 7.79
N ASP A 264 22.67 11.22 9.08
CA ASP A 264 22.07 10.44 10.15
C ASP A 264 20.55 10.62 10.25
N ILE A 265 20.03 11.80 9.93
CA ILE A 265 18.57 11.97 9.86
C ILE A 265 17.99 11.16 8.69
N MET A 266 18.63 11.13 7.53
CA MET A 266 18.16 10.30 6.41
C MET A 266 18.23 8.81 6.74
N LYS A 267 19.26 8.35 7.45
CA LYS A 267 19.31 6.97 7.98
C LYS A 267 18.16 6.68 8.94
N ASN A 268 17.81 7.63 9.81
CA ASN A 268 16.65 7.51 10.71
C ASN A 268 15.35 7.41 9.88
N ASN A 269 15.17 8.24 8.85
CA ASN A 269 14.01 8.16 7.94
C ASN A 269 13.95 6.80 7.23
N LEU A 270 15.09 6.29 6.77
CA LEU A 270 15.21 4.98 6.12
C LEU A 270 14.93 3.82 7.08
N ALA A 271 15.45 3.85 8.31
CA ALA A 271 15.12 2.87 9.34
C ALA A 271 13.61 2.80 9.59
N MET A 272 12.95 3.95 9.59
CA MET A 272 11.52 4.02 9.81
C MET A 272 10.69 3.68 8.58
N LEU A 273 11.26 3.82 7.38
CA LEU A 273 10.73 3.20 6.17
C LEU A 273 10.74 1.68 6.27
N TYR A 274 11.87 1.07 6.65
CA TYR A 274 11.96 -0.38 6.85
C TYR A 274 11.04 -0.88 7.96
N TRP A 275 10.94 -0.16 9.07
CA TRP A 275 9.96 -0.46 10.11
C TRP A 275 8.52 -0.49 9.55
N ARG A 276 8.15 0.46 8.69
CA ARG A 276 6.82 0.48 8.05
C ARG A 276 6.61 -0.65 7.06
N MET A 277 7.67 -1.15 6.45
CA MET A 277 7.64 -2.31 5.56
C MET A 277 7.59 -3.64 6.33
N GLY A 278 7.73 -3.62 7.66
CA GLY A 278 7.79 -4.83 8.50
C GLY A 278 9.19 -5.45 8.58
N ILE A 279 10.19 -4.76 8.02
CA ILE A 279 11.58 -5.19 7.91
C ILE A 279 12.32 -4.67 9.16
N TYR A 280 12.05 -5.31 10.30
CA TYR A 280 12.40 -4.75 11.60
C TYR A 280 13.88 -4.90 11.97
N ASP A 281 14.55 -5.95 11.49
CA ASP A 281 15.96 -6.20 11.82
C ASP A 281 16.87 -5.18 11.15
N GLU A 282 16.64 -4.88 9.86
CA GLU A 282 17.35 -3.85 9.11
C GLU A 282 17.03 -2.45 9.64
N ALA A 283 15.77 -2.20 10.04
CA ALA A 283 15.39 -0.98 10.72
C ALA A 283 16.18 -0.80 12.04
N LEU A 284 16.31 -1.86 12.83
CA LEU A 284 17.02 -1.84 14.11
C LEU A 284 18.54 -1.68 13.93
N ALA A 285 19.11 -2.31 12.89
CA ALA A 285 20.51 -2.16 12.53
C ALA A 285 20.83 -0.71 12.17
N LEU A 286 20.10 -0.15 11.19
CA LEU A 286 20.28 1.24 10.74
C LEU A 286 20.14 2.24 11.90
N ILE A 287 19.10 2.11 12.72
CA ILE A 287 18.88 3.08 13.81
C ILE A 287 19.91 2.97 14.93
N SER A 288 20.55 1.81 15.08
CA SER A 288 21.59 1.58 16.09
C SER A 288 22.96 2.08 15.67
N GLU A 289 23.21 2.25 14.37
CA GLU A 289 24.44 2.86 13.83
C GLU A 289 24.47 4.38 13.99
N ILE A 290 23.31 5.02 14.14
CA ILE A 290 23.21 6.47 14.25
C ILE A 290 23.65 6.89 15.65
N ASN A 291 24.54 7.86 15.76
CA ASN A 291 24.86 8.53 17.02
C ASN A 291 24.99 10.02 16.75
N PHE A 292 23.97 10.79 17.11
CA PHE A 292 24.08 12.24 17.02
C PHE A 292 25.15 12.70 18.02
N GLU A 293 26.08 13.55 17.58
CA GLU A 293 27.03 14.20 18.48
C GLU A 293 26.28 14.96 19.60
N ALA A 294 26.96 15.32 20.69
CA ALA A 294 26.38 15.99 21.86
C ALA A 294 25.71 17.36 21.55
N SER A 295 25.67 17.78 20.29
CA SER A 295 25.18 19.06 19.78
C SER A 295 23.68 19.15 19.49
N SER A 296 22.88 18.07 19.59
CA SER A 296 21.41 18.19 19.46
C SER A 296 20.61 17.17 20.28
N ALA A 297 20.01 17.64 21.37
CA ALA A 297 19.19 16.82 22.26
C ALA A 297 17.91 16.32 21.57
N ILE A 298 17.31 17.15 20.70
CA ILE A 298 16.08 16.84 19.96
C ILE A 298 16.30 15.67 18.99
N ASN A 299 17.38 15.69 18.21
CA ASN A 299 17.65 14.65 17.21
C ASN A 299 17.92 13.29 17.87
N GLU A 300 18.70 13.30 18.95
CA GLU A 300 18.94 12.10 19.73
C GLU A 300 17.66 11.57 20.38
N ALA A 301 16.81 12.45 20.92
CA ALA A 301 15.51 12.06 21.46
C ALA A 301 14.63 11.38 20.38
N ASN A 302 14.58 11.93 19.15
CA ASN A 302 13.82 11.32 18.03
C ASN A 302 14.34 9.92 17.66
N ARG A 303 15.67 9.74 17.57
CA ARG A 303 16.29 8.44 17.31
C ARG A 303 15.89 7.42 18.36
N LEU A 304 16.04 7.76 19.64
CA LEU A 304 15.72 6.87 20.76
C LEU A 304 14.23 6.50 20.78
N GLN A 305 13.34 7.44 20.44
CA GLN A 305 11.91 7.20 20.36
C GLN A 305 11.52 6.29 19.19
N ASN A 306 12.17 6.44 18.04
CA ASN A 306 11.98 5.54 16.89
C ASN A 306 12.56 4.15 17.17
N LYS A 307 13.71 4.06 17.84
CA LYS A 307 14.28 2.79 18.31
C LYS A 307 13.34 2.07 19.29
N ALA A 308 12.74 2.82 20.21
CA ALA A 308 11.73 2.28 21.12
C ALA A 308 10.53 1.70 20.36
N LEU A 309 10.09 2.34 19.28
CA LEU A 309 9.00 1.85 18.45
C LEU A 309 9.37 0.55 17.71
N ILE A 310 10.56 0.48 17.13
CA ILE A 310 11.05 -0.74 16.45
C ILE A 310 11.15 -1.90 17.44
N LEU A 311 11.75 -1.66 18.62
CA LEU A 311 11.86 -2.65 19.69
C LEU A 311 10.47 -3.14 20.16
N PHE A 312 9.49 -2.25 20.24
CA PHE A 312 8.12 -2.63 20.58
C PHE A 312 7.54 -3.61 19.55
N ASN A 313 7.74 -3.35 18.25
CA ASN A 313 7.21 -4.18 17.16
C ASN A 313 7.85 -5.57 17.08
N ILE A 314 9.11 -5.73 17.49
CA ILE A 314 9.77 -7.04 17.59
C ILE A 314 9.48 -7.78 18.91
N GLY A 315 8.63 -7.21 19.79
CA GLY A 315 8.23 -7.82 21.06
C GLY A 315 9.13 -7.50 22.26
N GLU A 316 10.17 -6.68 22.08
CA GLU A 316 11.13 -6.22 23.11
C GLU A 316 10.55 -5.05 23.94
N ILE A 317 9.44 -5.31 24.64
CA ILE A 317 8.62 -4.28 25.30
C ILE A 317 9.37 -3.50 26.40
N ASP A 318 10.19 -4.18 27.21
CA ASP A 318 10.91 -3.54 28.32
C ASP A 318 12.05 -2.65 27.81
N SER A 319 12.72 -3.09 26.75
CA SER A 319 13.71 -2.30 26.01
C SER A 319 13.03 -1.06 25.40
N ALA A 320 11.87 -1.22 24.78
CA ALA A 320 11.08 -0.10 24.23
C ALA A 320 10.73 0.95 25.29
N LYS A 321 10.23 0.53 26.46
CA LYS A 321 9.96 1.44 27.58
C LYS A 321 11.22 2.19 28.03
N THR A 322 12.33 1.48 28.13
CA THR A 322 13.62 2.06 28.56
C THR A 322 14.07 3.16 27.61
N TYR A 323 14.07 2.91 26.30
CA TYR A 323 14.50 3.89 25.31
C TYR A 323 13.54 5.07 25.18
N SER A 324 12.22 4.86 25.30
CA SER A 324 11.24 5.95 25.31
C SER A 324 11.41 6.86 26.55
N ASN A 325 11.75 6.29 27.71
CA ASN A 325 12.07 7.08 28.91
C ASN A 325 13.35 7.92 28.75
N LYS A 326 14.40 7.34 28.14
CA LYS A 326 15.63 8.08 27.82
C LYS A 326 15.35 9.24 26.86
N ALA A 327 14.56 9.00 25.83
CA ALA A 327 14.16 10.02 24.87
C ALA A 327 13.43 11.20 25.55
N LEU A 328 12.51 10.92 26.48
CA LEU A 328 11.77 11.95 27.21
C LEU A 328 12.64 12.75 28.19
N ALA A 329 13.67 12.13 28.78
CA ALA A 329 14.59 12.83 29.68
C ALA A 329 15.41 13.92 28.96
N LEU A 330 15.69 13.74 27.67
CA LEU A 330 16.40 14.74 26.84
C LEU A 330 15.53 15.95 26.46
N LEU A 331 14.22 15.90 26.71
CA LEU A 331 13.26 16.92 26.29
C LEU A 331 12.65 17.68 27.47
N GLU A 332 13.30 17.65 28.64
CA GLU A 332 12.77 18.30 29.85
C GLU A 332 12.57 19.81 29.67
N GLU A 333 13.48 20.46 28.94
CA GLU A 333 13.44 21.91 28.64
C GLU A 333 12.71 22.25 27.32
N ILE A 334 12.08 21.26 26.65
CA ILE A 334 11.41 21.45 25.35
C ILE A 334 9.97 20.93 25.42
N PRO A 335 9.03 21.69 26.04
CA PRO A 335 7.69 21.21 26.38
C PRO A 335 6.88 20.66 25.20
N ILE A 336 6.91 21.32 24.03
CA ILE A 336 6.15 20.88 22.85
C ILE A 336 6.59 19.48 22.40
N LYS A 337 7.91 19.25 22.33
CA LYS A 337 8.46 17.95 21.92
C LYS A 337 8.20 16.88 22.96
N LYS A 338 8.30 17.23 24.26
CA LYS A 338 7.90 16.35 25.35
C LYS A 338 6.44 15.91 25.23
N ALA A 339 5.52 16.83 24.94
CA ALA A 339 4.10 16.50 24.76
C ALA A 339 3.86 15.54 23.58
N GLU A 340 4.57 15.74 22.46
CA GLU A 340 4.51 14.83 21.31
C GLU A 340 4.94 13.40 21.69
N PHE A 341 6.05 13.26 22.42
CA PHE A 341 6.60 11.97 22.81
C PHE A 341 5.75 11.26 23.87
N LEU A 342 5.23 11.99 24.85
CA LEU A 342 4.29 11.45 25.83
C LEU A 342 3.05 10.86 25.14
N LYS A 343 2.46 11.59 24.17
CA LYS A 343 1.34 11.08 23.37
C LYS A 343 1.72 9.83 22.58
N ASN A 344 2.90 9.81 21.95
CA ASN A 344 3.36 8.65 21.21
C ASN A 344 3.53 7.44 22.14
N ARG A 345 4.26 7.57 23.25
CA ARG A 345 4.46 6.53 24.28
C ARG A 345 3.15 5.98 24.83
N ALA A 346 2.21 6.86 25.15
CA ALA A 346 0.88 6.48 25.61
C ALA A 346 0.16 5.59 24.59
N SER A 347 0.21 5.96 23.30
CA SER A 347 -0.51 5.26 22.24
C SER A 347 0.17 3.96 21.77
N THR A 348 1.50 3.93 21.70
CA THR A 348 2.25 2.82 21.09
C THR A 348 2.75 1.80 22.10
N ILE A 349 3.08 2.22 23.32
CA ILE A 349 3.65 1.34 24.36
C ILE A 349 2.57 1.01 25.40
N TYR A 350 2.06 2.03 26.10
CA TYR A 350 1.18 1.78 27.25
C TYR A 350 -0.21 1.28 26.85
N ALA A 351 -0.87 1.92 25.88
CA ALA A 351 -2.18 1.47 25.43
C ALA A 351 -2.13 0.06 24.79
N ALA A 352 -1.05 -0.25 24.05
CA ALA A 352 -0.89 -1.55 23.41
C ALA A 352 -0.57 -2.68 24.41
N THR A 353 0.11 -2.36 25.51
CA THR A 353 0.39 -3.32 26.61
C THR A 353 -0.73 -3.38 27.65
N GLY A 354 -1.80 -2.60 27.48
CA GLY A 354 -2.93 -2.54 28.41
C GLY A 354 -2.70 -1.70 29.67
N ASP A 355 -1.57 -0.98 29.79
CA ASP A 355 -1.33 -0.03 30.88
C ASP A 355 -2.07 1.30 30.64
N PHE A 356 -3.40 1.23 30.65
CA PHE A 356 -4.25 2.38 30.37
C PHE A 356 -4.09 3.50 31.40
N LYS A 357 -3.67 3.19 32.63
CA LYS A 357 -3.44 4.19 33.67
C LYS A 357 -2.28 5.10 33.28
N GLN A 358 -1.14 4.54 32.87
CA GLN A 358 -0.02 5.34 32.41
C GLN A 358 -0.31 6.03 31.08
N ALA A 359 -1.02 5.36 30.16
CA ALA A 359 -1.43 5.97 28.90
C ALA A 359 -2.30 7.23 29.11
N ILE A 360 -3.27 7.17 30.02
CA ILE A 360 -4.12 8.33 30.39
C ILE A 360 -3.29 9.43 31.06
N SER A 361 -2.36 9.06 31.95
CA SER A 361 -1.46 10.02 32.61
C SER A 361 -0.63 10.80 31.57
N ASP A 362 0.08 10.09 30.71
CA ASP A 362 0.91 10.67 29.65
C ASP A 362 0.10 11.56 28.71
N LEU A 363 -1.08 11.11 28.26
CA LEU A 363 -1.93 11.91 27.37
C LEU A 363 -2.49 13.15 28.07
N THR A 364 -2.79 13.07 29.36
CA THR A 364 -3.31 14.21 30.13
C THR A 364 -2.22 15.25 30.35
N GLU A 365 -0.99 14.82 30.65
CA GLU A 365 0.17 15.70 30.75
C GLU A 365 0.48 16.34 29.39
N ALA A 366 0.62 15.54 28.33
CA ALA A 366 0.86 16.01 26.97
C ALA A 366 -0.21 17.02 26.53
N LYS A 367 -1.48 16.71 26.78
CA LYS A 367 -2.60 17.59 26.48
C LYS A 367 -2.53 18.88 27.29
N LYS A 368 -2.16 18.84 28.57
CA LYS A 368 -2.03 20.03 29.42
C LYS A 368 -0.94 20.95 28.89
N ILE A 369 0.22 20.41 28.54
CA ILE A 369 1.32 21.17 27.93
C ILE A 369 0.81 21.89 26.67
N PHE A 370 0.22 21.14 25.73
CA PHE A 370 -0.32 21.69 24.49
C PHE A 370 -1.52 22.67 24.70
N GLN A 371 -2.31 22.49 25.77
CA GLN A 371 -3.44 23.38 26.10
C GLN A 371 -3.01 24.75 26.62
N LEU A 372 -1.91 24.82 27.38
CA LEU A 372 -1.39 26.07 27.95
C LEU A 372 -0.96 27.04 26.84
N GLU A 373 -0.64 26.49 25.66
CA GLU A 373 -0.28 27.21 24.44
C GLU A 373 -1.50 27.75 23.65
N LYS A 374 -2.72 27.53 24.16
CA LYS A 374 -4.03 27.97 23.63
C LYS A 374 -4.37 27.50 22.20
N SER A 375 -3.77 26.41 21.70
CA SER A 375 -4.12 25.79 20.40
C SER A 375 -5.28 24.76 20.49
N LYS A 376 -6.37 25.08 21.21
CA LYS A 376 -7.53 24.16 21.38
C LYS A 376 -8.34 23.89 20.10
N SER A 377 -7.90 24.41 18.95
CA SER A 377 -8.64 24.36 17.69
C SER A 377 -7.78 23.91 16.52
N SER A 378 -6.69 23.19 16.79
CA SER A 378 -5.83 22.60 15.76
C SER A 378 -6.13 21.11 15.54
N PRO A 379 -5.92 20.57 14.33
CA PRO A 379 -5.94 19.12 14.09
C PRO A 379 -5.01 18.35 15.03
N GLU A 380 -3.89 18.94 15.42
CA GLU A 380 -2.91 18.42 16.38
C GLU A 380 -3.56 18.20 17.75
N TYR A 381 -4.29 19.19 18.26
CA TYR A 381 -5.01 19.06 19.53
C TYR A 381 -6.03 17.91 19.50
N SER A 382 -6.72 17.73 18.36
CA SER A 382 -7.72 16.66 18.19
C SER A 382 -7.15 15.25 18.38
N LYS A 383 -5.84 15.05 18.22
CA LYS A 383 -5.18 13.75 18.39
C LYS A 383 -5.14 13.32 19.86
N TYR A 384 -4.91 14.26 20.77
CA TYR A 384 -4.94 13.96 22.21
C TYR A 384 -6.37 13.61 22.65
N GLU A 385 -7.36 14.37 22.17
CA GLU A 385 -8.78 14.06 22.42
C GLU A 385 -9.15 12.69 21.86
N PHE A 386 -8.76 12.40 20.62
CA PHE A 386 -9.03 11.12 19.98
C PHE A 386 -8.41 9.94 20.74
N ASN A 387 -7.12 10.02 21.09
CA ASN A 387 -6.43 8.95 21.80
C ASN A 387 -6.97 8.73 23.22
N LEU A 388 -7.31 9.80 23.95
CA LEU A 388 -8.01 9.69 25.23
C LEU A 388 -9.37 9.02 25.04
N GLY A 389 -10.13 9.43 24.02
CA GLY A 389 -11.42 8.83 23.68
C GLY A 389 -11.32 7.33 23.44
N LYS A 390 -10.33 6.90 22.65
CA LYS A 390 -10.04 5.48 22.41
C LYS A 390 -9.69 4.73 23.69
N ILE A 391 -8.78 5.26 24.51
CA ILE A 391 -8.38 4.58 25.75
C ILE A 391 -9.55 4.48 26.72
N TYR A 392 -10.36 5.54 26.88
CA TYR A 392 -11.55 5.48 27.72
C TYR A 392 -12.58 4.48 27.19
N PHE A 393 -12.68 4.32 25.87
CA PHE A 393 -13.49 3.27 25.29
C PHE A 393 -12.94 1.88 25.65
N LYS A 394 -11.61 1.70 25.58
CA LYS A 394 -10.93 0.45 26.00
C LYS A 394 -11.08 0.14 27.50
N THR A 395 -11.19 1.17 28.35
CA THR A 395 -11.48 1.01 29.79
C THR A 395 -12.98 0.95 30.10
N ASN A 396 -13.83 0.85 29.09
CA ASN A 396 -15.29 0.76 29.20
C ASN A 396 -15.97 1.99 29.84
N ASP A 397 -15.33 3.17 29.78
CA ASP A 397 -15.93 4.44 30.17
C ASP A 397 -16.51 5.15 28.94
N ALA A 398 -17.66 4.65 28.48
CA ALA A 398 -18.34 5.14 27.27
C ALA A 398 -18.67 6.64 27.34
N LYS A 399 -18.93 7.18 28.54
CA LYS A 399 -19.25 8.60 28.74
C LYS A 399 -18.04 9.49 28.44
N LEU A 400 -16.87 9.16 29.00
CA LEU A 400 -15.64 9.89 28.70
C LEU A 400 -15.16 9.63 27.28
N ALA A 401 -15.27 8.40 26.78
CA ALA A 401 -14.99 8.06 25.40
C ALA A 401 -15.75 8.98 24.44
N ARG A 402 -17.09 9.05 24.59
CA ARG A 402 -17.98 9.89 23.79
C ARG A 402 -17.62 11.36 23.89
N LYS A 403 -17.32 11.86 25.08
CA LYS A 403 -16.92 13.27 25.29
C LYS A 403 -15.70 13.61 24.44
N TYR A 404 -14.65 12.79 24.52
CA TYR A 404 -13.37 13.09 23.88
C TYR A 404 -13.39 12.80 22.36
N LEU A 405 -14.02 11.71 21.93
CA LEU A 405 -14.19 11.42 20.49
C LEU A 405 -15.03 12.48 19.78
N ASN A 406 -16.11 12.99 20.40
CA ASN A 406 -16.90 14.06 19.82
C ASN A 406 -16.13 15.37 19.69
N GLU A 407 -15.26 15.68 20.66
CA GLU A 407 -14.41 16.87 20.58
C GLU A 407 -13.39 16.74 19.45
N ALA A 408 -12.75 15.57 19.34
CA ALA A 408 -11.86 15.27 18.22
C ALA A 408 -12.57 15.40 16.87
N TYR A 409 -13.77 14.80 16.73
CA TYR A 409 -14.58 14.88 15.52
C TYR A 409 -14.93 16.32 15.14
N LYS A 410 -15.40 17.15 16.10
CA LYS A 410 -15.76 18.56 15.84
C LYS A 410 -14.59 19.36 15.30
N ILE A 411 -13.40 19.18 15.88
CA ILE A 411 -12.20 19.89 15.44
C ILE A 411 -11.78 19.39 14.06
N ARG A 412 -11.70 18.07 13.86
CA ARG A 412 -11.33 17.47 12.57
C ARG A 412 -12.29 17.90 11.46
N LYS A 413 -13.61 17.87 11.68
CA LYS A 413 -14.63 18.34 10.74
C LYS A 413 -14.47 19.80 10.32
N LYS A 414 -14.05 20.67 11.25
CA LYS A 414 -13.93 22.12 11.01
C LYS A 414 -12.66 22.50 10.26
N TYR A 415 -11.56 21.79 10.53
CA TYR A 415 -10.22 22.20 10.09
C TYR A 415 -9.60 21.29 9.03
N LEU A 416 -10.01 20.03 8.95
CA LEU A 416 -9.54 19.09 7.93
C LEU A 416 -10.51 19.02 6.75
N VAL A 417 -9.99 18.61 5.60
CA VAL A 417 -10.82 18.24 4.45
C VAL A 417 -11.53 16.91 4.71
N ASN A 418 -12.70 16.71 4.11
CA ASN A 418 -13.48 15.48 4.29
C ASN A 418 -12.81 14.22 3.76
N THR A 419 -11.70 14.32 3.01
CA THR A 419 -10.88 13.18 2.54
C THR A 419 -9.72 12.86 3.48
N HIS A 420 -9.54 13.63 4.56
CA HIS A 420 -8.40 13.46 5.46
C HIS A 420 -8.55 12.17 6.29
N PRO A 421 -7.51 11.32 6.41
CA PRO A 421 -7.59 10.06 7.18
C PRO A 421 -8.00 10.23 8.64
N LEU A 422 -7.44 11.22 9.35
CA LEU A 422 -7.87 11.56 10.71
C LEU A 422 -9.38 11.82 10.83
N TYR A 423 -10.03 12.41 9.82
CA TYR A 423 -11.48 12.60 9.86
C TYR A 423 -12.20 11.24 9.91
N ALA A 424 -11.82 10.33 9.02
CA ALA A 424 -12.37 8.97 8.96
C ALA A 424 -12.11 8.15 10.23
N GLU A 425 -10.92 8.30 10.83
CA GLU A 425 -10.61 7.64 12.11
C GLU A 425 -11.60 8.06 13.21
N ALA A 426 -11.95 9.35 13.29
CA ALA A 426 -12.87 9.85 14.30
C ALA A 426 -14.30 9.37 14.06
N THR A 427 -14.76 9.35 12.80
CA THR A 427 -16.09 8.83 12.46
C THR A 427 -16.18 7.32 12.69
N LYS A 428 -15.14 6.56 12.34
CA LYS A 428 -15.05 5.11 12.61
C LYS A 428 -15.21 4.79 14.09
N GLU A 429 -14.38 5.39 14.95
CA GLU A 429 -14.44 5.13 16.40
C GLU A 429 -15.78 5.60 17.02
N LEU A 430 -16.40 6.65 16.48
CA LEU A 430 -17.75 7.04 16.87
C LEU A 430 -18.80 6.04 16.38
N ALA A 431 -18.65 5.44 15.20
CA ALA A 431 -19.53 4.39 14.70
C ALA A 431 -19.49 3.17 15.62
N GLU A 432 -18.28 2.72 15.97
CA GLU A 432 -18.06 1.61 16.92
C GLU A 432 -18.65 1.90 18.30
N LEU A 433 -18.39 3.09 18.87
CA LEU A 433 -18.93 3.47 20.18
C LEU A 433 -20.46 3.54 20.18
N ASN A 434 -21.08 4.05 19.11
CA ASN A 434 -22.53 4.06 18.98
C ASN A 434 -23.09 2.64 18.79
N TRP A 435 -22.38 1.77 18.08
CA TRP A 435 -22.77 0.35 17.99
C TRP A 435 -22.69 -0.34 19.35
N PHE A 436 -21.60 -0.13 20.11
CA PHE A 436 -21.45 -0.64 21.48
C PHE A 436 -22.61 -0.21 22.40
N GLU A 437 -23.05 1.04 22.29
CA GLU A 437 -24.19 1.57 23.05
C GLU A 437 -25.57 1.18 22.49
N ASN A 438 -25.63 0.38 21.41
CA ASN A 438 -26.85 0.00 20.68
C ASN A 438 -27.59 1.18 20.01
N ASN A 439 -26.89 2.28 19.70
CA ASN A 439 -27.39 3.40 18.93
C ASN A 439 -27.21 3.14 17.42
N THR A 440 -27.97 2.18 16.88
CA THR A 440 -27.79 1.66 15.51
C THR A 440 -27.93 2.73 14.42
N LYS A 441 -28.78 3.75 14.60
CA LYS A 441 -28.98 4.81 13.60
C LYS A 441 -27.74 5.72 13.49
N GLU A 442 -27.22 6.16 14.62
CA GLU A 442 -26.04 6.99 14.69
C GLU A 442 -24.79 6.21 14.25
N ALA A 443 -24.69 4.94 14.64
CA ALA A 443 -23.62 4.05 14.17
C ALA A 443 -23.58 3.95 12.64
N GLN A 444 -24.74 3.70 12.01
CA GLN A 444 -24.88 3.64 10.56
C GLN A 444 -24.43 4.97 9.90
N ALA A 445 -24.91 6.12 10.37
CA ALA A 445 -24.55 7.42 9.81
C ALA A 445 -23.04 7.71 9.89
N PHE A 446 -22.38 7.32 10.99
CA PHE A 446 -20.93 7.48 11.10
C PHE A 446 -20.14 6.50 10.22
N TYR A 447 -20.64 5.28 10.00
CA TYR A 447 -20.07 4.37 9.00
C TYR A 447 -20.19 4.94 7.58
N GLU A 448 -21.34 5.52 7.22
CA GLU A 448 -21.54 6.19 5.93
C GLU A 448 -20.52 7.34 5.74
N GLU A 449 -20.36 8.23 6.72
CA GLU A 449 -19.34 9.29 6.68
C GLU A 449 -17.90 8.72 6.54
N THR A 450 -17.63 7.59 7.19
CA THR A 450 -16.33 6.91 7.11
C THR A 450 -16.07 6.35 5.71
N PHE A 451 -17.06 5.69 5.12
CA PHE A 451 -16.91 5.09 3.80
C PHE A 451 -16.90 6.12 2.67
N ASP A 452 -17.66 7.20 2.77
CA ASP A 452 -17.55 8.32 1.81
C ASP A 452 -16.14 8.90 1.81
N ASN A 453 -15.52 9.04 2.99
CA ASN A 453 -14.12 9.45 3.09
C ASN A 453 -13.17 8.40 2.49
N TYR A 454 -13.37 7.10 2.79
CA TYR A 454 -12.52 6.03 2.25
C TYR A 454 -12.56 5.96 0.72
N PHE A 455 -13.74 6.07 0.11
CA PHE A 455 -13.86 6.11 -1.34
C PHE A 455 -13.19 7.37 -1.93
N ALA A 456 -13.33 8.52 -1.28
CA ALA A 456 -12.64 9.73 -1.71
C ALA A 456 -11.10 9.61 -1.56
N GLN A 457 -10.61 8.88 -0.55
CA GLN A 457 -9.18 8.54 -0.44
C GLN A 457 -8.72 7.58 -1.54
N ILE A 458 -9.54 6.57 -1.89
CA ILE A 458 -9.26 5.66 -3.02
C ILE A 458 -9.11 6.49 -4.30
N GLU A 459 -10.08 7.33 -4.62
CA GLU A 459 -10.06 8.22 -5.78
C GLU A 459 -8.85 9.17 -5.77
N ALA A 460 -8.48 9.71 -4.61
CA ALA A 460 -7.37 10.66 -4.50
C ALA A 460 -5.99 10.00 -4.53
N TYR A 461 -5.84 8.79 -3.98
CA TYR A 461 -4.54 8.17 -3.76
C TYR A 461 -4.20 7.13 -4.82
N PHE A 462 -5.14 6.25 -5.20
CA PHE A 462 -4.87 5.14 -6.12
C PHE A 462 -4.23 5.57 -7.44
N PRO A 463 -4.63 6.69 -8.08
CA PRO A 463 -3.94 7.22 -9.27
C PRO A 463 -2.43 7.35 -9.14
N ALA A 464 -1.93 7.62 -7.94
CA ALA A 464 -0.51 7.87 -7.72
C ALA A 464 0.25 6.62 -7.24
N LEU A 465 -0.45 5.53 -6.91
CA LEU A 465 0.10 4.33 -6.28
C LEU A 465 0.32 3.21 -7.30
N SER A 466 1.32 2.35 -7.07
CA SER A 466 1.42 1.06 -7.77
C SER A 466 0.40 0.05 -7.23
N GLU A 467 0.19 -1.06 -7.93
CA GLU A 467 -0.68 -2.16 -7.48
C GLU A 467 -0.35 -2.64 -6.07
N GLN A 468 0.93 -2.84 -5.76
CA GLN A 468 1.35 -3.29 -4.43
C GLN A 468 1.03 -2.26 -3.35
N GLU A 469 1.17 -0.98 -3.65
CA GLU A 469 0.83 0.12 -2.73
C GLU A 469 -0.69 0.25 -2.55
N LYS A 470 -1.49 0.08 -3.62
CA LYS A 470 -2.95 0.00 -3.54
C LYS A 470 -3.38 -1.19 -2.67
N ALA A 471 -2.77 -2.36 -2.85
CA ALA A 471 -3.05 -3.56 -2.08
C ALA A 471 -2.76 -3.37 -0.59
N ASN A 472 -1.61 -2.79 -0.26
CA ASN A 472 -1.22 -2.49 1.11
C ASN A 472 -2.15 -1.46 1.75
N PHE A 473 -2.48 -0.38 1.03
CA PHE A 473 -3.38 0.65 1.52
C PHE A 473 -4.78 0.09 1.78
N TYR A 474 -5.38 -0.63 0.82
CA TYR A 474 -6.69 -1.24 0.98
C TYR A 474 -6.70 -2.29 2.11
N THR A 475 -5.77 -3.24 2.08
CA THR A 475 -5.72 -4.38 3.02
C THR A 475 -5.50 -3.94 4.47
N ASN A 476 -4.58 -2.99 4.70
CA ASN A 476 -4.17 -2.63 6.05
C ASN A 476 -4.94 -1.43 6.62
N THR A 477 -5.47 -0.54 5.75
CA THR A 477 -6.09 0.72 6.21
C THR A 477 -7.62 0.67 6.09
N LEU A 478 -8.17 0.14 5.00
CA LEU A 478 -9.60 0.27 4.70
C LEU A 478 -10.40 -1.01 5.01
N ARG A 479 -9.89 -2.17 4.58
CA ARG A 479 -10.58 -3.47 4.68
C ARG A 479 -11.04 -3.82 6.10
N PRO A 480 -10.28 -3.59 7.18
CA PRO A 480 -10.75 -3.91 8.53
C PRO A 480 -12.08 -3.23 8.86
N THR A 481 -12.25 -1.96 8.51
CA THR A 481 -13.50 -1.23 8.77
C THR A 481 -14.68 -1.77 7.95
N PHE A 482 -14.45 -2.26 6.73
CA PHE A 482 -15.51 -2.95 5.96
C PHE A 482 -15.93 -4.27 6.64
N GLU A 483 -14.98 -5.05 7.17
CA GLU A 483 -15.29 -6.28 7.92
C GLU A 483 -16.01 -5.99 9.26
N GLU A 484 -15.63 -4.90 9.94
CA GLU A 484 -16.33 -4.38 11.13
C GLU A 484 -17.78 -4.00 10.80
N TYR A 485 -17.98 -3.27 9.71
CA TYR A 485 -19.32 -2.91 9.24
C TYR A 485 -20.15 -4.13 8.85
N ASN A 486 -19.56 -5.11 8.17
CA ASN A 486 -20.26 -6.37 7.85
C ASN A 486 -20.75 -7.05 9.13
N SER A 487 -19.94 -7.07 10.20
CA SER A 487 -20.36 -7.56 11.51
C SER A 487 -21.49 -6.70 12.11
N PHE A 488 -21.43 -5.37 11.99
CA PHE A 488 -22.52 -4.47 12.39
C PHE A 488 -23.83 -4.79 11.66
N VAL A 489 -23.78 -5.04 10.35
CA VAL A 489 -24.95 -5.43 9.55
C VAL A 489 -25.53 -6.76 10.03
N ILE A 490 -24.71 -7.80 10.24
CA ILE A 490 -25.17 -9.10 10.75
C ILE A 490 -25.88 -8.97 12.11
N ASN A 491 -25.43 -8.06 12.97
CA ASN A 491 -26.04 -7.84 14.27
C ASN A 491 -27.39 -7.10 14.19
N ASN A 492 -27.64 -6.32 13.14
CA ASN A 492 -28.76 -5.38 13.10
C ASN A 492 -29.75 -5.60 11.93
N TYR A 493 -29.44 -6.45 10.94
CA TYR A 493 -30.25 -6.58 9.72
C TYR A 493 -31.68 -7.09 9.95
N LYS A 494 -31.94 -7.79 11.07
CA LYS A 494 -33.29 -8.29 11.39
C LYS A 494 -34.25 -7.14 11.70
N ASP A 495 -33.74 -6.09 12.35
CA ASP A 495 -34.52 -4.89 12.69
C ASP A 495 -34.43 -3.83 11.59
N LYS A 496 -33.30 -3.80 10.85
CA LYS A 496 -33.03 -2.89 9.73
C LYS A 496 -32.56 -3.63 8.47
N PRO A 497 -33.47 -4.26 7.70
CA PRO A 497 -33.10 -5.03 6.50
C PRO A 497 -32.41 -4.21 5.41
N GLU A 498 -32.59 -2.89 5.39
CA GLU A 498 -31.94 -1.96 4.45
C GLU A 498 -30.41 -1.98 4.57
N LEU A 499 -29.85 -2.36 5.72
CA LEU A 499 -28.39 -2.48 5.91
C LEU A 499 -27.76 -3.54 4.99
N LEU A 500 -28.53 -4.53 4.54
CA LEU A 500 -28.05 -5.52 3.55
C LEU A 500 -27.85 -4.88 2.17
N SER A 501 -28.60 -3.82 1.85
CA SER A 501 -28.40 -3.05 0.60
C SER A 501 -27.05 -2.34 0.60
N ASP A 502 -26.71 -1.68 1.71
CA ASP A 502 -25.43 -0.98 1.86
C ASP A 502 -24.26 -1.97 1.86
N MET A 503 -24.39 -3.09 2.57
CA MET A 503 -23.40 -4.18 2.56
C MET A 503 -23.14 -4.70 1.13
N TYR A 504 -24.19 -4.88 0.33
CA TYR A 504 -24.07 -5.28 -1.07
C TYR A 504 -23.33 -4.20 -1.89
N ASN A 505 -23.73 -2.93 -1.75
CA ASN A 505 -23.15 -1.82 -2.48
C ASN A 505 -21.65 -1.64 -2.18
N TYR A 506 -21.24 -1.73 -0.91
CA TYR A 506 -19.84 -1.64 -0.53
C TYR A 506 -19.04 -2.83 -1.06
N GLN A 507 -19.60 -4.04 -1.08
CA GLN A 507 -18.96 -5.18 -1.70
C GLN A 507 -18.79 -4.99 -3.22
N LEU A 508 -19.81 -4.49 -3.92
CA LEU A 508 -19.70 -4.19 -5.37
C LEU A 508 -18.57 -3.23 -5.68
N ALA A 509 -18.43 -2.20 -4.86
CA ALA A 509 -17.42 -1.16 -5.02
C ALA A 509 -16.00 -1.61 -4.67
N THR A 510 -15.86 -2.56 -3.74
CA THR A 510 -14.55 -2.96 -3.21
C THR A 510 -14.04 -4.30 -3.71
N LYS A 511 -14.92 -5.19 -4.19
CA LYS A 511 -14.53 -6.50 -4.68
C LYS A 511 -13.84 -6.41 -6.05
N GLY A 512 -12.60 -6.90 -6.12
CA GLY A 512 -11.73 -6.83 -7.28
C GLY A 512 -11.25 -5.41 -7.58
N LEU A 513 -11.35 -4.47 -6.63
CA LEU A 513 -11.10 -3.05 -6.85
C LEU A 513 -9.75 -2.79 -7.52
N ILE A 514 -8.69 -3.45 -7.06
CA ILE A 514 -7.34 -3.24 -7.60
C ILE A 514 -7.24 -3.87 -8.99
N MET A 515 -7.81 -5.06 -9.18
CA MET A 515 -7.83 -5.73 -10.48
C MET A 515 -8.49 -4.86 -11.56
N TYR A 516 -9.71 -4.37 -11.31
CA TYR A 516 -10.44 -3.52 -12.25
C TYR A 516 -9.75 -2.17 -12.48
N ALA A 517 -9.10 -1.62 -11.45
CA ALA A 517 -8.34 -0.38 -11.61
C ALA A 517 -7.14 -0.57 -12.56
N THR A 518 -6.46 -1.70 -12.48
CA THR A 518 -5.32 -2.04 -13.35
C THR A 518 -5.75 -2.33 -14.77
N GLU A 519 -6.80 -3.15 -14.95
CA GLU A 519 -7.41 -3.43 -16.25
C GLU A 519 -7.81 -2.13 -16.97
N LYS A 520 -8.58 -1.28 -16.29
CA LYS A 520 -9.07 -0.02 -16.88
C LYS A 520 -7.95 0.98 -17.18
N ALA A 521 -6.94 1.07 -16.31
CA ALA A 521 -5.79 1.95 -16.57
C ALA A 521 -5.04 1.50 -17.82
N ARG A 522 -4.84 0.20 -18.00
CA ARG A 522 -4.21 -0.35 -19.20
C ARG A 522 -5.05 -0.07 -20.46
N ASP A 523 -6.36 -0.33 -20.41
CA ASP A 523 -7.24 -0.09 -21.55
C ASP A 523 -7.21 1.38 -21.98
N GLN A 524 -7.17 2.30 -21.03
CA GLN A 524 -7.01 3.73 -21.30
C GLN A 524 -5.67 4.06 -21.96
N ILE A 525 -4.57 3.47 -21.50
CA ILE A 525 -3.24 3.66 -22.09
C ILE A 525 -3.26 3.27 -23.57
N PHE A 526 -3.75 2.06 -23.90
CA PHE A 526 -3.78 1.60 -25.30
C PHE A 526 -4.79 2.36 -26.15
N ASN A 527 -5.96 2.69 -25.60
CA ASN A 527 -7.00 3.44 -26.33
C ASN A 527 -6.66 4.93 -26.51
N SER A 528 -5.70 5.48 -25.75
CA SER A 528 -5.29 6.88 -25.86
C SER A 528 -4.60 7.20 -27.19
N GLY A 529 -3.94 6.21 -27.81
CA GLY A 529 -3.06 6.41 -28.96
C GLY A 529 -1.79 7.24 -28.67
N ASP A 530 -1.50 7.56 -27.40
CA ASP A 530 -0.30 8.30 -27.02
C ASP A 530 0.93 7.39 -27.07
N SER A 531 1.75 7.56 -28.11
CA SER A 531 2.97 6.78 -28.33
C SER A 531 3.98 6.90 -27.17
N THR A 532 3.97 8.01 -26.43
CA THR A 532 4.86 8.21 -25.28
C THR A 532 4.40 7.33 -24.13
N LEU A 533 3.12 7.40 -23.79
CA LEU A 533 2.52 6.64 -22.69
C LEU A 533 2.59 5.12 -22.97
N ILE A 534 2.31 4.73 -24.21
CA ILE A 534 2.48 3.33 -24.68
C ILE A 534 3.94 2.91 -24.55
N GLY A 535 4.91 3.75 -24.93
CA GLY A 535 6.34 3.44 -24.77
C GLY A 535 6.79 3.28 -23.31
N VAL A 536 6.21 4.05 -22.38
CA VAL A 536 6.43 3.86 -20.94
C VAL A 536 5.86 2.52 -20.48
N TYR A 537 4.68 2.14 -21.00
CA TYR A 537 4.04 0.86 -20.69
C TYR A 537 4.89 -0.32 -21.19
N GLU A 538 5.38 -0.26 -22.43
CA GLU A 538 6.28 -1.27 -23.00
C GLU A 538 7.59 -1.37 -22.20
N SER A 539 8.14 -0.24 -21.75
CA SER A 539 9.33 -0.22 -20.89
C SER A 539 9.07 -0.85 -19.51
N TRP A 540 7.86 -0.66 -18.97
CA TRP A 540 7.44 -1.27 -17.73
C TRP A 540 7.32 -2.80 -17.85
N ILE A 541 6.66 -3.27 -18.92
CA ILE A 541 6.56 -4.70 -19.24
C ILE A 541 7.96 -5.31 -19.41
N GLY A 542 8.84 -4.71 -20.21
CA GLY A 542 10.21 -5.23 -20.40
C GLY A 542 11.02 -5.27 -19.09
N THR A 543 10.79 -4.33 -18.17
CA THR A 543 11.42 -4.38 -16.83
C THR A 543 10.85 -5.53 -16.00
N LYS A 544 9.54 -5.79 -16.06
CA LYS A 544 8.91 -6.95 -15.39
C LYS A 544 9.41 -8.29 -15.95
N GLU A 545 9.66 -8.39 -17.25
CA GLU A 545 10.25 -9.59 -17.85
C GLU A 545 11.67 -9.86 -17.35
N GLN A 546 12.49 -8.82 -17.18
CA GLN A 546 13.82 -8.96 -16.57
C GLN A 546 13.74 -9.43 -15.11
N ILE A 547 12.78 -8.91 -14.35
CA ILE A 547 12.51 -9.35 -12.98
C ILE A 547 12.11 -10.84 -12.95
N ALA A 548 11.21 -11.26 -13.85
CA ALA A 548 10.77 -12.65 -13.95
C ALA A 548 11.94 -13.60 -14.25
N ARG A 549 12.84 -13.22 -15.19
CA ARG A 549 14.07 -13.96 -15.46
C ARG A 549 14.95 -14.07 -14.22
N LEU A 550 15.18 -12.98 -13.48
CA LEU A 550 16.00 -13.05 -12.27
C LEU A 550 15.41 -13.97 -11.21
N TYR A 551 14.08 -14.07 -11.13
CA TYR A 551 13.41 -15.02 -10.24
C TYR A 551 13.52 -16.49 -10.68
N SER A 552 13.86 -16.77 -11.94
CA SER A 552 14.08 -18.13 -12.43
C SER A 552 15.54 -18.60 -12.28
N LEU A 553 16.46 -17.67 -11.99
CA LEU A 553 17.85 -17.95 -11.65
C LEU A 553 18.01 -18.44 -10.20
N THR A 554 19.11 -19.17 -9.95
CA THR A 554 19.54 -19.57 -8.60
C THR A 554 20.20 -18.42 -7.84
N ALA A 555 20.29 -18.51 -6.52
CA ALA A 555 20.93 -17.48 -5.70
C ALA A 555 22.38 -17.16 -6.13
N GLU A 556 23.18 -18.17 -6.51
CA GLU A 556 24.55 -17.99 -7.00
C GLU A 556 24.60 -17.30 -8.38
N GLU A 557 23.66 -17.65 -9.27
CA GLU A 557 23.52 -16.99 -10.57
C GLU A 557 23.08 -15.52 -10.39
N ILE A 558 22.17 -15.23 -9.46
CA ILE A 558 21.74 -13.85 -9.15
C ILE A 558 22.89 -13.00 -8.60
N GLU A 559 23.75 -13.54 -7.73
CA GLU A 559 24.91 -12.80 -7.19
C GLU A 559 25.93 -12.41 -8.27
N THR A 560 25.98 -13.17 -9.36
CA THR A 560 26.90 -12.94 -10.49
C THR A 560 26.26 -12.21 -11.68
N ASP A 561 24.93 -12.06 -11.70
CA ASP A 561 24.20 -11.37 -12.76
C ASP A 561 24.47 -9.84 -12.68
N PRO A 562 24.77 -9.18 -13.81
CA PRO A 562 24.98 -7.72 -13.82
C PRO A 562 23.71 -6.92 -13.47
N LEU A 563 22.53 -7.54 -13.51
CA LEU A 563 21.26 -6.91 -13.17
C LEU A 563 20.95 -7.09 -11.68
N ASN A 564 20.64 -5.97 -11.02
CA ASN A 564 20.23 -5.97 -9.63
C ASN A 564 18.70 -6.05 -9.51
N LEU A 565 18.19 -7.11 -8.88
CA LEU A 565 16.74 -7.36 -8.71
C LEU A 565 16.02 -6.20 -8.04
N ASP A 566 16.58 -5.64 -6.96
CA ASP A 566 15.96 -4.55 -6.20
C ASP A 566 15.87 -3.28 -7.05
N SER A 567 16.93 -2.97 -7.80
CA SER A 567 16.95 -1.84 -8.75
C SER A 567 15.89 -2.00 -9.85
N LEU A 568 15.71 -3.20 -10.39
CA LEU A 568 14.68 -3.46 -11.40
C LEU A 568 13.27 -3.37 -10.81
N GLN A 569 13.03 -3.89 -9.60
CA GLN A 569 11.75 -3.76 -8.91
C GLN A 569 11.40 -2.29 -8.65
N GLN A 570 12.38 -1.49 -8.22
CA GLN A 570 12.21 -0.05 -8.04
C GLN A 570 11.90 0.65 -9.37
N LYS A 571 12.63 0.33 -10.44
CA LYS A 571 12.37 0.85 -11.78
C LYS A 571 10.96 0.49 -12.27
N ALA A 572 10.54 -0.76 -12.11
CA ALA A 572 9.19 -1.22 -12.47
C ALA A 572 8.12 -0.44 -11.69
N ASN A 573 8.30 -0.29 -10.38
CA ASN A 573 7.39 0.49 -9.53
C ASN A 573 7.32 1.98 -9.95
N THR A 574 8.45 2.57 -10.32
CA THR A 574 8.50 3.97 -10.78
C THR A 574 7.79 4.15 -12.12
N LEU A 575 8.02 3.25 -13.08
CA LEU A 575 7.32 3.26 -14.38
C LEU A 575 5.82 3.06 -14.18
N GLU A 576 5.40 2.12 -13.34
CA GLU A 576 3.98 1.87 -13.02
C GLU A 576 3.28 3.10 -12.45
N LYS A 577 3.97 3.83 -11.57
CA LYS A 577 3.45 5.07 -10.98
C LYS A 577 3.38 6.19 -11.99
N GLN A 578 4.35 6.28 -12.90
CA GLN A 578 4.28 7.24 -14.00
C GLN A 578 3.05 6.94 -14.86
N LEU A 579 2.88 5.68 -15.26
CA LEU A 579 1.71 5.20 -16.01
C LEU A 579 0.41 5.50 -15.28
N SER A 580 0.33 5.21 -13.98
CA SER A 580 -0.89 5.45 -13.19
C SER A 580 -1.22 6.94 -13.06
N ARG A 581 -0.22 7.83 -12.99
CA ARG A 581 -0.43 9.29 -12.89
C ARG A 581 -0.87 9.87 -14.23
N GLU A 582 -0.18 9.50 -15.29
CA GLU A 582 -0.47 9.99 -16.65
C GLU A 582 -1.79 9.41 -17.16
N SER A 583 -2.10 8.14 -16.85
CA SER A 583 -3.42 7.53 -17.15
C SER A 583 -4.56 8.18 -16.36
N ALA A 584 -4.29 8.72 -15.18
CA ALA A 584 -5.32 9.37 -14.36
C ALA A 584 -5.75 10.75 -14.85
N GLU A 585 -4.97 11.42 -15.70
CA GLU A 585 -5.45 12.61 -16.42
C GLU A 585 -6.64 12.27 -17.34
N PHE A 586 -6.77 11.00 -17.73
CA PHE A 586 -7.94 10.42 -18.42
C PHE A 586 -9.01 9.91 -17.45
N SER A 587 -9.17 10.61 -16.31
CA SER A 587 -9.83 10.30 -15.01
C SER A 587 -11.14 9.48 -14.90
N GLU A 588 -11.64 8.85 -15.96
CA GLU A 588 -12.74 7.90 -15.91
C GLU A 588 -12.39 6.60 -15.17
N ALA A 589 -11.11 6.22 -15.03
CA ALA A 589 -10.69 4.97 -14.39
C ALA A 589 -11.26 4.77 -12.98
N TYR A 590 -11.32 5.83 -12.18
CA TYR A 590 -11.82 5.82 -10.81
C TYR A 590 -13.21 6.48 -10.67
N ASN A 591 -13.66 7.21 -11.70
CA ASN A 591 -15.00 7.80 -11.80
C ASN A 591 -16.05 6.79 -12.29
N ASN A 592 -16.13 5.62 -11.67
CA ASN A 592 -17.29 4.77 -11.88
C ASN A 592 -18.46 5.40 -11.13
N LYS A 593 -19.49 5.82 -11.86
CA LYS A 593 -20.84 6.09 -11.33
C LYS A 593 -21.13 5.03 -10.25
N LYS A 594 -21.27 5.42 -8.98
CA LYS A 594 -21.44 4.50 -7.84
C LYS A 594 -22.56 3.49 -8.18
N LEU A 595 -22.17 2.31 -8.64
CA LEU A 595 -23.10 1.25 -9.00
C LEU A 595 -23.74 0.75 -7.71
N VAL A 596 -25.05 0.55 -7.74
CA VAL A 596 -25.80 -0.01 -6.62
C VAL A 596 -26.41 -1.35 -7.02
N TRP A 597 -26.77 -2.16 -6.04
CA TRP A 597 -27.34 -3.49 -6.27
C TRP A 597 -28.60 -3.45 -7.14
N GLN A 598 -29.36 -2.34 -7.12
CA GLN A 598 -30.53 -2.15 -7.97
C GLN A 598 -30.17 -2.05 -9.45
N ASP A 599 -28.96 -1.62 -9.80
CA ASP A 599 -28.52 -1.60 -11.20
C ASP A 599 -28.33 -3.03 -11.72
N ILE A 600 -27.84 -3.94 -10.89
CA ILE A 600 -27.73 -5.37 -11.20
C ILE A 600 -29.11 -6.02 -11.23
N GLN A 601 -29.98 -5.66 -10.28
CA GLN A 601 -31.35 -6.16 -10.23
C GLN A 601 -32.12 -5.91 -11.53
N LYS A 602 -31.93 -4.74 -12.17
CA LYS A 602 -32.60 -4.38 -13.44
C LYS A 602 -32.23 -5.32 -14.58
N GLU A 603 -31.01 -5.87 -14.58
CA GLU A 603 -30.49 -6.77 -15.61
C GLU A 603 -30.94 -8.23 -15.44
N LEU A 604 -31.54 -8.58 -14.29
CA LEU A 604 -32.06 -9.92 -14.01
C LEU A 604 -33.43 -10.17 -14.66
N LYS A 605 -33.57 -11.35 -15.26
CA LYS A 605 -34.82 -11.85 -15.84
C LYS A 605 -35.61 -12.67 -14.82
N GLU A 606 -36.87 -12.97 -15.14
CA GLU A 606 -37.66 -13.91 -14.34
C GLU A 606 -36.98 -15.29 -14.32
N GLY A 607 -36.92 -15.91 -13.14
CA GLY A 607 -36.22 -17.19 -12.96
C GLY A 607 -34.70 -17.08 -12.81
N GLU A 608 -34.13 -15.86 -12.77
CA GLU A 608 -32.72 -15.62 -12.50
C GLU A 608 -32.50 -15.01 -11.11
N ALA A 609 -31.33 -15.28 -10.53
CA ALA A 609 -30.86 -14.63 -9.31
C ALA A 609 -29.36 -14.37 -9.37
N ALA A 610 -28.89 -13.38 -8.59
CA ALA A 610 -27.47 -13.10 -8.40
C ALA A 610 -27.10 -13.24 -6.93
N ILE A 611 -25.93 -13.83 -6.66
CA ILE A 611 -25.37 -14.04 -5.33
C ILE A 611 -24.00 -13.37 -5.28
N GLU A 612 -23.88 -12.42 -4.36
CA GLU A 612 -22.59 -11.83 -3.98
C GLU A 612 -22.10 -12.48 -2.68
N MET A 613 -21.01 -13.23 -2.76
CA MET A 613 -20.40 -13.88 -1.60
C MET A 613 -19.40 -12.93 -0.94
N ILE A 614 -19.44 -12.87 0.39
CA ILE A 614 -18.62 -11.97 1.21
C ILE A 614 -17.99 -12.76 2.34
N ARG A 615 -16.65 -12.82 2.38
CA ARG A 615 -15.89 -13.39 3.48
C ARG A 615 -15.40 -12.28 4.41
N PHE A 616 -15.64 -12.39 5.71
CA PHE A 616 -15.17 -11.39 6.67
C PHE A 616 -14.90 -12.00 8.05
N ARG A 617 -13.95 -11.42 8.78
CA ARG A 617 -13.69 -11.79 10.18
C ARG A 617 -14.77 -11.20 11.07
N LYS A 618 -15.17 -11.94 12.09
CA LYS A 618 -16.13 -11.45 13.07
C LYS A 618 -15.46 -10.39 13.95
N PHE A 619 -16.07 -9.21 14.00
CA PHE A 619 -15.71 -8.15 14.93
C PHE A 619 -16.72 -8.07 16.07
N ILE A 620 -16.23 -7.76 17.27
CA ILE A 620 -17.07 -7.48 18.44
C ILE A 620 -16.80 -6.04 18.88
N PRO A 621 -17.84 -5.18 18.94
CA PRO A 621 -17.67 -3.76 19.28
C PRO A 621 -17.55 -3.55 20.80
N ASP A 622 -16.88 -4.45 21.52
CA ASP A 622 -16.70 -4.31 22.96
C ASP A 622 -15.49 -3.40 23.28
N SER A 623 -15.20 -3.23 24.58
CA SER A 623 -14.05 -2.44 25.01
C SER A 623 -12.71 -3.03 24.56
N SER A 624 -12.63 -4.30 24.13
CA SER A 624 -11.42 -4.81 23.49
C SER A 624 -11.33 -4.36 22.03
N GLY A 625 -12.47 -4.19 21.34
CA GLY A 625 -12.59 -3.76 19.94
C GLY A 625 -11.66 -4.58 19.04
N GLN A 626 -11.83 -5.89 19.07
CA GLN A 626 -10.96 -6.84 18.37
C GLN A 626 -11.75 -7.76 17.45
N PHE A 627 -11.09 -8.16 16.37
CA PHE A 627 -11.49 -9.33 15.61
C PHE A 627 -11.27 -10.56 16.47
N VAL A 628 -12.28 -11.43 16.53
CA VAL A 628 -12.12 -12.75 17.14
C VAL A 628 -11.71 -13.76 16.08
N ASP A 629 -11.16 -14.91 16.51
CA ASP A 629 -10.80 -16.02 15.64
C ASP A 629 -12.05 -16.77 15.12
N LYS A 630 -12.90 -16.04 14.39
CA LYS A 630 -14.08 -16.53 13.69
C LYS A 630 -14.19 -15.82 12.35
N VAL A 631 -14.49 -16.60 11.33
CA VAL A 631 -14.71 -16.14 9.96
C VAL A 631 -16.15 -16.44 9.59
N PHE A 632 -16.83 -15.46 9.01
CA PHE A 632 -18.18 -15.59 8.47
C PHE A 632 -18.15 -15.51 6.95
N TYR A 633 -19.05 -16.25 6.32
CA TYR A 633 -19.42 -16.07 4.91
C TYR A 633 -20.87 -15.60 4.84
N ALA A 634 -21.12 -14.52 4.10
CA ALA A 634 -22.46 -14.03 3.80
C ALA A 634 -22.72 -14.14 2.30
N ALA A 635 -23.76 -14.88 1.91
CA ALA A 635 -24.27 -14.89 0.55
C ALA A 635 -25.46 -13.91 0.47
N LEU A 636 -25.25 -12.78 -0.20
CA LEU A 636 -26.30 -11.80 -0.45
C LEU A 636 -26.97 -12.09 -1.78
N LEU A 637 -28.23 -12.49 -1.72
CA LEU A 637 -29.05 -12.89 -2.86
C LEU A 637 -29.97 -11.75 -3.30
N ILE A 638 -29.94 -11.43 -4.59
CA ILE A 638 -30.92 -10.57 -5.25
C ILE A 638 -31.62 -11.30 -6.39
N ASP A 639 -32.88 -10.96 -6.61
CA ASP A 639 -33.73 -11.39 -7.73
C ASP A 639 -34.50 -10.17 -8.26
N LYS A 640 -35.28 -10.34 -9.33
CA LYS A 640 -36.04 -9.25 -9.96
C LYS A 640 -37.07 -8.56 -9.05
N GLU A 641 -37.51 -9.21 -7.97
CA GLU A 641 -38.65 -8.80 -7.15
C GLU A 641 -38.27 -8.36 -5.72
N VAL A 642 -37.07 -8.69 -5.24
CA VAL A 642 -36.68 -8.35 -3.87
C VAL A 642 -36.65 -6.85 -3.64
N LYS A 643 -37.14 -6.42 -2.48
CA LYS A 643 -37.04 -5.03 -2.01
C LYS A 643 -35.69 -4.71 -1.36
N ASN A 644 -35.07 -5.72 -0.76
CA ASN A 644 -33.73 -5.68 -0.15
C ASN A 644 -33.04 -7.02 -0.42
N PRO A 645 -31.70 -7.06 -0.53
CA PRO A 645 -30.97 -8.31 -0.62
C PRO A 645 -31.33 -9.28 0.51
N LYS A 646 -31.38 -10.58 0.20
CA LYS A 646 -31.63 -11.65 1.17
C LYS A 646 -30.30 -12.25 1.62
N LEU A 647 -30.15 -12.50 2.92
CA LEU A 647 -28.93 -13.07 3.50
C LEU A 647 -29.05 -14.58 3.72
N VAL A 648 -28.02 -15.32 3.32
CA VAL A 648 -27.67 -16.64 3.87
C VAL A 648 -26.31 -16.51 4.57
N LEU A 649 -26.28 -16.74 5.89
CA LEU A 649 -25.09 -16.58 6.72
C LEU A 649 -24.49 -17.94 7.10
N PHE A 650 -23.18 -18.06 6.96
CA PHE A 650 -22.39 -19.19 7.43
C PHE A 650 -21.46 -18.70 8.55
N GLU A 651 -21.75 -19.08 9.79
CA GLU A 651 -20.95 -18.69 10.95
C GLU A 651 -19.71 -19.58 11.18
N ASN A 652 -19.61 -20.69 10.44
CA ASN A 652 -18.57 -21.70 10.55
C ASN A 652 -17.46 -21.53 9.49
N GLY A 653 -17.14 -20.31 9.09
CA GLY A 653 -16.17 -20.04 8.01
C GLY A 653 -14.78 -20.64 8.26
N VAL A 654 -14.33 -20.70 9.52
CA VAL A 654 -13.05 -21.37 9.88
C VAL A 654 -13.09 -22.86 9.54
N ASP A 655 -14.21 -23.54 9.77
CA ASP A 655 -14.37 -24.95 9.39
C ASP A 655 -14.47 -25.12 7.87
N LEU A 656 -15.11 -24.17 7.17
CA LEU A 656 -15.17 -24.15 5.71
C LEU A 656 -13.78 -24.01 5.09
N GLU A 657 -12.94 -23.12 5.65
CA GLU A 657 -11.58 -22.82 5.19
C GLU A 657 -10.56 -23.91 5.56
N ASN A 658 -10.84 -24.76 6.56
CA ASN A 658 -9.90 -25.77 7.04
C ASN A 658 -10.40 -27.20 6.88
N LYS A 659 -11.45 -27.57 7.61
CA LYS A 659 -11.92 -28.96 7.73
C LYS A 659 -12.63 -29.42 6.46
N TYR A 660 -13.61 -28.65 5.99
CA TYR A 660 -14.49 -29.09 4.90
C TYR A 660 -13.82 -29.01 3.54
N ILE A 661 -12.94 -28.03 3.30
CA ILE A 661 -12.17 -27.99 2.06
C ILE A 661 -11.22 -29.18 1.95
N LYS A 662 -10.55 -29.58 3.05
CA LYS A 662 -9.69 -30.78 3.07
C LYS A 662 -10.50 -32.04 2.77
N ASN A 663 -11.71 -32.16 3.34
CA ASN A 663 -12.61 -33.28 3.03
C ASN A 663 -13.03 -33.30 1.56
N TYR A 664 -13.43 -32.14 1.01
CA TYR A 664 -13.80 -32.00 -0.40
C TYR A 664 -12.63 -32.38 -1.33
N LYS A 665 -11.46 -31.77 -1.13
CA LYS A 665 -10.25 -32.06 -1.93
C LYS A 665 -9.85 -33.54 -1.84
N ASN A 666 -9.91 -34.15 -0.65
CA ASN A 666 -9.63 -35.57 -0.47
C ASN A 666 -10.67 -36.46 -1.17
N ALA A 667 -11.95 -36.08 -1.12
CA ALA A 667 -13.00 -36.85 -1.79
C ALA A 667 -12.78 -36.92 -3.30
N ILE A 668 -12.46 -35.77 -3.92
CA ILE A 668 -12.08 -35.68 -5.33
C ILE A 668 -10.80 -36.47 -5.62
N LYS A 669 -9.73 -36.25 -4.85
CA LYS A 669 -8.42 -36.88 -5.07
C LYS A 669 -8.48 -38.41 -5.00
N TYR A 670 -9.19 -38.94 -4.01
CA TYR A 670 -9.31 -40.39 -3.80
C TYR A 670 -10.52 -41.00 -4.51
N LYS A 671 -11.27 -40.22 -5.29
CA LYS A 671 -12.44 -40.68 -6.07
C LYS A 671 -13.46 -41.39 -5.19
N VAL A 672 -13.72 -40.80 -4.02
CA VAL A 672 -14.70 -41.30 -3.05
C VAL A 672 -15.88 -40.33 -3.01
N GLN A 673 -17.09 -40.87 -2.90
CA GLN A 673 -18.29 -40.05 -2.87
C GLN A 673 -18.31 -39.10 -1.67
N ASP A 674 -18.35 -37.81 -1.95
CA ASP A 674 -18.45 -36.77 -0.93
C ASP A 674 -19.88 -36.68 -0.37
N LYS A 675 -20.05 -36.98 0.92
CA LYS A 675 -21.35 -36.92 1.60
C LYS A 675 -21.55 -35.66 2.43
N TYR A 676 -20.53 -34.82 2.59
CA TYR A 676 -20.53 -33.75 3.58
C TYR A 676 -20.55 -32.37 2.95
N SER A 677 -19.78 -32.12 1.89
CA SER A 677 -19.51 -30.76 1.41
C SER A 677 -20.76 -30.04 0.92
N TYR A 678 -21.70 -30.71 0.24
CA TYR A 678 -22.97 -30.10 -0.17
C TYR A 678 -23.72 -29.48 1.01
N SER A 679 -23.79 -30.18 2.14
CA SER A 679 -24.51 -29.71 3.34
C SER A 679 -23.89 -28.45 3.96
N GLN A 680 -22.58 -28.27 3.77
CA GLN A 680 -21.82 -27.18 4.37
C GLN A 680 -21.74 -25.96 3.45
N TYR A 681 -21.55 -26.16 2.15
CA TYR A 681 -21.33 -25.08 1.20
C TYR A 681 -22.59 -24.61 0.45
N TRP A 682 -23.50 -25.52 0.09
CA TRP A 682 -24.57 -25.20 -0.86
C TRP A 682 -25.99 -25.38 -0.34
N LYS A 683 -26.26 -26.38 0.51
CA LYS A 683 -27.62 -26.66 1.02
C LYS A 683 -28.34 -25.42 1.60
N PRO A 684 -27.70 -24.56 2.43
CA PRO A 684 -28.36 -23.36 2.93
C PRO A 684 -28.73 -22.34 1.84
N ILE A 685 -27.91 -22.25 0.78
CA ILE A 685 -28.16 -21.40 -0.39
C ILE A 685 -29.27 -22.01 -1.25
N ALA A 686 -29.19 -23.31 -1.55
CA ALA A 686 -30.19 -24.05 -2.32
C ALA A 686 -31.60 -23.91 -1.74
N ALA A 687 -31.73 -23.90 -0.41
CA ALA A 687 -33.01 -23.69 0.29
C ALA A 687 -33.68 -22.33 -0.02
N LYS A 688 -32.92 -21.34 -0.51
CA LYS A 688 -33.44 -20.02 -0.94
C LYS A 688 -33.48 -19.84 -2.45
N THR A 689 -32.83 -20.73 -3.20
CA THR A 689 -32.53 -20.51 -4.62
C THR A 689 -33.01 -21.61 -5.56
N SER A 690 -33.50 -22.73 -5.06
CA SER A 690 -33.99 -23.86 -5.89
C SER A 690 -35.11 -23.52 -6.88
N LYS A 691 -35.78 -22.38 -6.71
CA LYS A 691 -36.81 -21.88 -7.63
C LYS A 691 -36.26 -21.14 -8.86
N TYR A 692 -34.97 -20.80 -8.89
CA TYR A 692 -34.33 -20.09 -9.99
C TYR A 692 -33.64 -21.09 -10.92
N ASN A 693 -33.77 -20.88 -12.22
CA ASN A 693 -33.18 -21.74 -13.24
C ASN A 693 -31.70 -21.42 -13.49
N LEU A 694 -31.31 -20.16 -13.27
CA LEU A 694 -29.94 -19.67 -13.44
C LEU A 694 -29.54 -18.80 -12.25
N ILE A 695 -28.36 -19.07 -11.71
CA ILE A 695 -27.72 -18.27 -10.65
C ILE A 695 -26.41 -17.70 -11.17
N TYR A 696 -26.27 -16.39 -11.09
CA TYR A 696 -24.97 -15.72 -11.20
C TYR A 696 -24.32 -15.68 -9.82
N LEU A 697 -23.17 -16.33 -9.66
CA LEU A 697 -22.46 -16.42 -8.38
C LEU A 697 -21.12 -15.69 -8.50
N SER A 698 -20.93 -14.67 -7.66
CA SER A 698 -19.66 -14.00 -7.45
C SER A 698 -18.99 -14.57 -6.19
N PRO A 699 -18.02 -15.49 -6.31
CA PRO A 699 -17.42 -16.20 -5.18
C PRO A 699 -16.41 -15.33 -4.41
N ASP A 700 -16.21 -15.63 -3.13
CA ASP A 700 -15.18 -14.99 -2.29
C ASP A 700 -14.58 -16.03 -1.34
N GLY A 701 -13.37 -15.78 -0.84
CA GLY A 701 -12.62 -16.72 -0.01
C GLY A 701 -12.59 -18.13 -0.60
N ILE A 702 -12.94 -19.14 0.21
CA ILE A 702 -12.86 -20.56 -0.13
C ILE A 702 -13.81 -20.98 -1.26
N TYR A 703 -14.85 -20.20 -1.56
CA TYR A 703 -15.75 -20.46 -2.69
C TYR A 703 -15.05 -20.36 -4.05
N ASN A 704 -13.86 -19.74 -4.09
CA ASN A 704 -13.01 -19.73 -5.28
C ASN A 704 -12.27 -21.06 -5.52
N GLN A 705 -12.20 -21.96 -4.53
CA GLN A 705 -11.45 -23.22 -4.62
C GLN A 705 -12.34 -24.47 -4.66
N ILE A 706 -13.67 -24.30 -4.83
CA ILE A 706 -14.61 -25.41 -4.92
C ILE A 706 -15.40 -25.34 -6.22
N SER A 707 -15.61 -26.49 -6.87
CA SER A 707 -16.54 -26.59 -7.99
C SER A 707 -17.93 -26.86 -7.44
N ILE A 708 -18.79 -25.82 -7.42
CA ILE A 708 -20.16 -25.97 -6.91
C ILE A 708 -20.92 -27.05 -7.67
N ASN A 709 -20.73 -27.13 -8.98
CA ASN A 709 -21.32 -28.14 -9.87
C ASN A 709 -20.98 -29.58 -9.44
N SER A 710 -19.83 -29.80 -8.81
CA SER A 710 -19.38 -31.12 -8.34
C SER A 710 -19.92 -31.54 -6.97
N LEU A 711 -20.62 -30.66 -6.24
CA LEU A 711 -21.16 -30.99 -4.92
C LEU A 711 -22.31 -31.99 -5.06
N TYR A 712 -22.23 -33.09 -4.31
CA TYR A 712 -23.22 -34.17 -4.37
C TYR A 712 -24.33 -34.00 -3.33
N ASN A 713 -25.58 -33.89 -3.79
CA ASN A 713 -26.75 -33.79 -2.94
C ASN A 713 -27.29 -35.18 -2.57
N ASN A 714 -27.09 -35.59 -1.32
CA ASN A 714 -27.54 -36.90 -0.83
C ASN A 714 -29.07 -37.06 -0.78
N GLU A 715 -29.84 -35.96 -0.76
CA GLU A 715 -31.31 -36.01 -0.68
C GLU A 715 -31.94 -36.33 -2.04
N THR A 716 -31.38 -35.80 -3.12
CA THR A 716 -31.85 -36.00 -4.50
C THR A 716 -31.03 -37.03 -5.27
N GLN A 717 -29.88 -37.44 -4.72
CA GLN A 717 -28.89 -38.32 -5.33
C GLN A 717 -28.28 -37.77 -6.63
N LYS A 718 -28.23 -36.44 -6.78
CA LYS A 718 -27.71 -35.75 -7.95
C LYS A 718 -26.57 -34.81 -7.58
N TYR A 719 -25.72 -34.49 -8.55
CA TYR A 719 -24.80 -33.38 -8.42
C TYR A 719 -25.52 -32.05 -8.64
N VAL A 720 -25.04 -30.95 -8.06
CA VAL A 720 -25.62 -29.61 -8.26
C VAL A 720 -25.70 -29.23 -9.74
N LEU A 721 -24.73 -29.69 -10.57
CA LEU A 721 -24.76 -29.54 -12.03
C LEU A 721 -26.10 -29.97 -12.67
N GLU A 722 -26.78 -30.95 -12.07
CA GLU A 722 -28.03 -31.53 -12.58
C GLU A 722 -29.28 -30.90 -11.93
N GLU A 723 -29.09 -30.02 -10.96
CA GLU A 723 -30.15 -29.37 -10.18
C GLU A 723 -30.32 -27.90 -10.54
N GLN A 724 -29.23 -27.22 -10.87
CA GLN A 724 -29.21 -25.78 -11.04
C GLN A 724 -28.09 -25.30 -11.96
N ASN A 725 -28.39 -24.38 -12.88
CA ASN A 725 -27.36 -23.75 -13.70
C ASN A 725 -26.71 -22.62 -12.90
N ILE A 726 -25.38 -22.70 -12.75
CA ILE A 726 -24.59 -21.72 -12.02
C ILE A 726 -23.53 -21.14 -12.96
N GLN A 727 -23.51 -19.83 -13.07
CA GLN A 727 -22.52 -19.08 -13.84
C GLN A 727 -21.68 -18.24 -12.89
N LEU A 728 -20.35 -18.40 -12.94
CA LEU A 728 -19.45 -17.67 -12.05
C LEU A 728 -19.09 -16.32 -12.67
N LEU A 729 -19.16 -15.27 -11.86
CA LEU A 729 -18.70 -13.93 -12.19
C LEU A 729 -17.55 -13.54 -11.26
N THR A 730 -16.76 -12.54 -11.62
CA THR A 730 -15.75 -11.99 -10.70
C THR A 730 -16.40 -11.02 -9.71
N ASN A 731 -17.41 -10.28 -10.18
CA ASN A 731 -18.27 -9.41 -9.41
C ASN A 731 -19.68 -9.42 -10.03
N THR A 732 -20.76 -9.36 -9.26
CA THR A 732 -22.11 -9.40 -9.87
C THR A 732 -22.40 -8.19 -10.77
N LYS A 733 -21.64 -7.08 -10.66
CA LYS A 733 -21.71 -5.95 -11.61
C LYS A 733 -21.35 -6.33 -13.05
N ASP A 734 -20.56 -7.40 -13.23
CA ASP A 734 -20.15 -7.89 -14.56
C ASP A 734 -21.37 -8.32 -15.40
N LEU A 735 -22.50 -8.64 -14.74
CA LEU A 735 -23.78 -8.92 -15.40
C LEU A 735 -24.22 -7.78 -16.33
N ILE A 736 -23.90 -6.53 -16.02
CA ILE A 736 -24.27 -5.37 -16.84
C ILE A 736 -23.57 -5.46 -18.21
N ALA A 737 -22.27 -5.76 -18.23
CA ALA A 737 -21.49 -5.94 -19.44
C ALA A 737 -21.95 -7.19 -20.21
N LEU A 738 -22.28 -8.28 -19.50
CA LEU A 738 -22.82 -9.50 -20.11
C LEU A 738 -24.16 -9.29 -20.82
N ARG A 739 -25.02 -8.41 -20.31
CA ARG A 739 -26.30 -8.08 -20.96
C ARG A 739 -26.14 -7.09 -22.11
N ASN A 740 -25.11 -6.26 -22.07
CA ASN A 740 -24.87 -5.19 -23.03
C ASN A 740 -23.43 -5.27 -23.56
N PRO A 741 -23.07 -6.35 -24.29
CA PRO A 741 -21.71 -6.55 -24.75
C PRO A 741 -21.34 -5.49 -25.79
N ASP A 742 -20.16 -4.89 -25.64
CA ASP A 742 -19.59 -4.00 -26.65
C ASP A 742 -18.92 -4.83 -27.76
N ASN A 743 -19.69 -5.16 -28.80
CA ASN A 743 -19.18 -5.92 -29.93
C ASN A 743 -18.08 -5.19 -30.72
N SER A 744 -17.91 -3.87 -30.54
CA SER A 744 -16.82 -3.12 -31.20
C SER A 744 -15.45 -3.46 -30.61
N LYS A 745 -15.39 -3.92 -29.34
CA LYS A 745 -14.18 -4.39 -28.66
C LYS A 745 -13.48 -5.51 -29.43
N TYR A 746 -14.26 -6.36 -30.11
CA TYR A 746 -13.73 -7.52 -30.85
C TYR A 746 -13.46 -7.23 -32.33
N ALA A 747 -13.63 -5.98 -32.80
CA ALA A 747 -13.40 -5.63 -34.20
C ALA A 747 -11.93 -5.87 -34.62
N ASP A 748 -11.00 -5.66 -33.69
CA ASP A 748 -9.55 -5.85 -33.89
C ASP A 748 -9.06 -7.21 -33.39
N ALA A 749 -9.96 -8.14 -33.05
CA ALA A 749 -9.57 -9.48 -32.60
C ALA A 749 -8.85 -10.23 -33.73
N GLY A 750 -7.63 -10.67 -33.45
CA GLY A 750 -6.85 -11.55 -34.31
C GLY A 750 -7.40 -12.97 -34.32
N LYS A 751 -6.78 -13.83 -35.14
CA LYS A 751 -7.11 -15.25 -35.19
C LYS A 751 -6.96 -15.89 -33.81
N SER A 752 -7.86 -16.81 -33.47
CA SER A 752 -7.70 -17.68 -32.31
C SER A 752 -6.36 -18.41 -32.34
N ALA A 753 -5.76 -18.65 -31.19
CA ALA A 753 -4.48 -19.33 -31.03
C ALA A 753 -4.64 -20.57 -30.15
N LEU A 754 -4.19 -21.72 -30.66
CA LEU A 754 -4.21 -23.00 -29.96
C LEU A 754 -2.78 -23.46 -29.70
N PHE A 755 -2.48 -23.81 -28.46
CA PHE A 755 -1.20 -24.35 -28.02
C PHE A 755 -1.43 -25.71 -27.40
N GLY A 756 -0.66 -26.72 -27.80
CA GLY A 756 -0.79 -28.07 -27.27
C GLY A 756 0.46 -28.90 -27.47
N PHE A 757 0.56 -30.01 -26.74
CA PHE A 757 1.65 -30.97 -26.83
C PHE A 757 3.04 -30.32 -26.89
N PRO A 758 3.46 -29.48 -25.92
CA PRO A 758 4.77 -28.87 -25.97
C PRO A 758 5.90 -29.90 -25.89
N ASN A 759 6.97 -29.68 -26.65
CA ASN A 759 8.18 -30.48 -26.51
C ASN A 759 8.97 -30.02 -25.27
N TYR A 760 8.66 -30.58 -24.11
CA TYR A 760 9.36 -30.24 -22.86
C TYR A 760 10.87 -30.50 -22.91
N ASN A 761 11.34 -31.40 -23.78
CA ASN A 761 12.75 -31.77 -23.95
C ASN A 761 13.53 -30.87 -24.94
N LYS A 762 12.90 -29.85 -25.53
CA LYS A 762 13.58 -28.89 -26.43
C LYS A 762 14.84 -28.33 -25.73
N GLY A 763 15.99 -28.41 -26.38
CA GLY A 763 17.28 -27.98 -25.82
C GLY A 763 18.13 -29.09 -25.18
N LEU A 764 17.61 -30.32 -25.02
CA LEU A 764 18.38 -31.49 -24.56
C LEU A 764 18.95 -32.29 -25.75
N ASP A 765 20.26 -32.55 -25.74
CA ASP A 765 20.94 -33.32 -26.81
C ASP A 765 20.36 -34.73 -27.00
N ASN A 766 19.99 -35.06 -28.25
CA ASN A 766 19.56 -36.40 -28.71
C ASN A 766 18.35 -37.05 -28.00
N LYS A 767 17.33 -36.29 -27.60
CA LYS A 767 16.09 -36.87 -27.04
C LYS A 767 14.83 -36.39 -27.80
N ASP A 768 14.09 -37.36 -28.34
CA ASP A 768 12.83 -37.13 -29.08
C ASP A 768 11.71 -36.57 -28.18
N GLU A 769 10.68 -35.96 -28.79
CA GLU A 769 9.51 -35.33 -28.14
C GLU A 769 8.73 -36.27 -27.19
N THR A 770 8.93 -37.59 -27.30
CA THR A 770 8.18 -38.62 -26.57
C THR A 770 9.03 -39.45 -25.59
N GLN A 771 10.35 -39.25 -25.55
CA GLN A 771 11.23 -40.08 -24.72
C GLN A 771 11.19 -39.63 -23.25
N GLN A 772 10.86 -40.56 -22.36
CA GLN A 772 11.06 -40.38 -20.92
C GLN A 772 12.55 -40.30 -20.62
N VAL A 773 12.96 -39.21 -19.97
CA VAL A 773 14.32 -39.02 -19.52
C VAL A 773 14.46 -39.59 -18.11
N ASP A 774 15.35 -40.58 -17.93
CA ASP A 774 15.69 -41.12 -16.62
C ASP A 774 16.42 -40.05 -15.81
N ALA A 775 15.80 -39.50 -14.76
CA ALA A 775 16.40 -38.41 -14.01
C ALA A 775 17.52 -38.88 -13.08
N SER A 776 17.85 -40.17 -13.02
CA SER A 776 19.04 -40.66 -12.31
C SER A 776 20.36 -40.16 -12.92
N GLU A 777 20.40 -39.82 -14.22
CA GLU A 777 21.56 -39.16 -14.85
C GLU A 777 21.65 -37.65 -14.50
N ILE A 778 20.53 -37.03 -14.10
CA ILE A 778 20.38 -35.58 -13.91
C ILE A 778 20.39 -35.19 -12.41
N ALA A 779 19.97 -36.10 -11.52
CA ALA A 779 19.81 -35.88 -10.09
C ALA A 779 21.08 -35.44 -9.34
N ASN A 780 22.26 -35.59 -9.94
CA ASN A 780 23.52 -35.11 -9.35
C ASN A 780 23.77 -33.61 -9.57
N ASN A 781 23.00 -32.94 -10.44
CA ASN A 781 23.18 -31.52 -10.81
C ASN A 781 21.96 -30.62 -10.51
N VAL A 782 20.86 -31.15 -9.99
CA VAL A 782 19.68 -30.33 -9.61
C VAL A 782 19.98 -29.65 -8.28
N SER A 783 20.20 -28.34 -8.30
CA SER A 783 20.44 -27.57 -7.09
C SER A 783 19.23 -27.67 -6.14
N LEU A 784 19.50 -27.85 -4.85
CA LEU A 784 18.50 -27.81 -3.77
C LEU A 784 18.06 -26.36 -3.47
N ASP A 785 17.94 -25.54 -4.52
CA ASP A 785 17.66 -24.11 -4.41
C ASP A 785 16.19 -23.85 -4.06
N ARG A 786 15.93 -22.65 -3.50
CA ARG A 786 14.60 -22.18 -3.10
C ARG A 786 13.86 -21.41 -4.20
N GLY A 787 14.54 -21.01 -5.29
CA GLY A 787 13.93 -20.36 -6.46
C GLY A 787 12.98 -21.24 -7.28
N LEU A 788 12.41 -20.67 -8.36
CA LEU A 788 11.43 -21.32 -9.25
C LEU A 788 11.89 -22.71 -9.72
N ARG A 789 13.15 -22.82 -10.17
CA ARG A 789 13.76 -24.06 -10.67
C ARG A 789 13.75 -25.19 -9.63
N GLY A 790 14.17 -24.88 -8.40
CA GLY A 790 14.18 -25.85 -7.30
C GLY A 790 12.76 -26.23 -6.85
N SER A 791 11.83 -25.27 -6.83
CA SER A 791 10.43 -25.51 -6.47
C SER A 791 9.69 -26.39 -7.49
N LEU A 792 9.89 -26.14 -8.80
CA LEU A 792 9.36 -27.00 -9.86
C LEU A 792 9.95 -28.42 -9.79
N SER A 793 11.25 -28.54 -9.54
CA SER A 793 11.91 -29.85 -9.35
C SER A 793 11.27 -30.67 -8.22
N ARG A 794 10.87 -30.01 -7.13
CA ARG A 794 10.12 -30.66 -6.01
C ARG A 794 8.68 -30.98 -6.38
N TYR A 795 8.00 -30.08 -7.08
CA TYR A 795 6.60 -30.25 -7.50
C TYR A 795 6.41 -31.50 -8.37
N ILE A 796 7.36 -31.78 -9.27
CA ILE A 796 7.29 -32.88 -10.25
C ILE A 796 7.48 -34.29 -9.60
N ARG A 797 7.80 -34.38 -8.29
CA ARG A 797 7.94 -35.61 -7.47
C ARG A 797 8.69 -36.79 -8.14
N GLY A 798 9.97 -36.93 -7.81
CA GLY A 798 10.69 -38.21 -7.81
C GLY A 798 11.33 -38.60 -9.15
N ASN A 799 12.63 -38.30 -9.30
CA ASN A 799 13.53 -38.81 -10.33
C ASN A 799 12.97 -38.88 -11.78
N SER A 800 11.98 -38.06 -12.14
CA SER A 800 11.38 -38.04 -13.47
C SER A 800 11.17 -36.59 -13.90
N LEU A 801 11.53 -36.28 -15.14
CA LEU A 801 11.28 -34.98 -15.78
C LEU A 801 9.80 -34.82 -16.19
N VAL A 802 9.40 -33.63 -16.63
CA VAL A 802 8.03 -33.36 -17.12
C VAL A 802 7.71 -34.31 -18.29
N THR A 803 6.63 -35.07 -18.14
CA THR A 803 6.20 -36.07 -19.13
C THR A 803 5.30 -35.44 -20.20
N ALA A 804 5.42 -35.92 -21.44
CA ALA A 804 4.52 -35.54 -22.53
C ALA A 804 3.06 -35.89 -22.22
N LEU A 805 2.12 -35.09 -22.75
CA LEU A 805 0.67 -35.26 -22.64
C LEU A 805 0.04 -35.48 -24.03
N PRO A 806 0.06 -36.71 -24.58
CA PRO A 806 -0.42 -36.96 -25.95
C PRO A 806 -1.88 -36.53 -26.20
N GLY A 807 -2.75 -36.55 -25.19
CA GLY A 807 -4.13 -36.11 -25.31
C GLY A 807 -4.25 -34.64 -25.69
N THR A 808 -3.34 -33.77 -25.22
CA THR A 808 -3.30 -32.35 -25.62
C THR A 808 -3.04 -32.14 -27.10
N LYS A 809 -2.33 -33.06 -27.78
CA LYS A 809 -2.15 -33.02 -29.24
C LYS A 809 -3.47 -33.26 -29.94
N GLU A 810 -4.16 -34.33 -29.54
CA GLU A 810 -5.44 -34.73 -30.08
C GLU A 810 -6.53 -33.68 -29.79
N GLU A 811 -6.48 -33.03 -28.62
CA GLU A 811 -7.34 -31.91 -28.23
C GLU A 811 -7.22 -30.75 -29.23
N VAL A 812 -6.01 -30.24 -29.44
CA VAL A 812 -5.76 -29.10 -30.33
C VAL A 812 -6.07 -29.43 -31.79
N GLU A 813 -5.70 -30.63 -32.25
CA GLU A 813 -5.98 -31.07 -33.62
C GLU A 813 -7.49 -31.17 -33.88
N LYS A 814 -8.27 -31.75 -32.95
CA LYS A 814 -9.73 -31.84 -33.07
C LYS A 814 -10.41 -30.47 -32.99
N ILE A 815 -9.97 -29.59 -32.09
CA ILE A 815 -10.51 -28.23 -32.00
C ILE A 815 -10.27 -27.46 -33.30
N ASN A 816 -9.08 -27.57 -33.88
CA ASN A 816 -8.77 -26.96 -35.18
C ASN A 816 -9.69 -27.49 -36.30
N ILE A 817 -9.98 -28.80 -36.32
CA ILE A 817 -10.94 -29.39 -37.27
C ILE A 817 -12.34 -28.79 -37.05
N LEU A 818 -12.82 -28.68 -35.81
CA LEU A 818 -14.14 -28.10 -35.50
C LEU A 818 -14.27 -26.65 -35.96
N TYR A 819 -13.22 -25.83 -35.83
CA TYR A 819 -13.18 -24.47 -36.37
C TYR A 819 -13.37 -24.44 -37.89
N GLN A 820 -12.65 -25.32 -38.61
CA GLN A 820 -12.74 -25.42 -40.06
C GLN A 820 -14.13 -25.88 -40.51
N GLU A 821 -14.71 -26.85 -39.81
CA GLU A 821 -16.01 -27.43 -40.16
C GLU A 821 -17.20 -26.53 -39.80
N LEU A 822 -17.16 -25.82 -38.68
CA LEU A 822 -18.32 -25.12 -38.11
C LEU A 822 -18.30 -23.60 -38.34
N THR A 823 -17.13 -22.96 -38.46
CA THR A 823 -17.04 -21.49 -38.56
C THR A 823 -16.30 -20.97 -39.78
N ASN A 824 -15.72 -21.85 -40.61
CA ASN A 824 -14.78 -21.49 -41.69
C ASN A 824 -13.59 -20.62 -41.20
N ASP A 825 -13.27 -20.71 -39.91
CA ASP A 825 -12.12 -20.01 -39.32
C ASP A 825 -10.95 -20.99 -39.19
N ALA A 826 -9.73 -20.48 -39.17
CA ALA A 826 -8.51 -21.27 -39.10
C ALA A 826 -7.61 -20.70 -38.00
N PRO A 827 -7.67 -21.27 -36.77
CA PRO A 827 -6.85 -20.80 -35.67
C PRO A 827 -5.35 -21.03 -35.96
N LYS A 828 -4.50 -20.22 -35.32
CA LYS A 828 -3.05 -20.44 -35.29
C LYS A 828 -2.76 -21.60 -34.34
N VAL A 829 -2.38 -22.75 -34.90
CA VAL A 829 -2.00 -23.94 -34.15
C VAL A 829 -0.50 -23.93 -33.89
N ASN A 830 -0.08 -24.10 -32.64
CA ASN A 830 1.32 -24.22 -32.23
C ASN A 830 1.45 -25.54 -31.45
N LEU A 831 2.24 -26.48 -31.97
CA LEU A 831 2.48 -27.80 -31.37
C LEU A 831 3.98 -28.03 -31.16
N ALA A 832 4.33 -28.95 -30.26
CA ALA A 832 5.70 -29.39 -30.03
C ALA A 832 6.66 -28.23 -29.75
N ASN A 833 7.66 -28.01 -30.61
CA ASN A 833 8.67 -26.95 -30.44
C ASN A 833 8.12 -25.53 -30.60
N GLU A 834 6.99 -25.37 -31.30
CA GLU A 834 6.31 -24.07 -31.50
C GLU A 834 5.41 -23.69 -30.33
N ALA A 835 5.04 -24.66 -29.48
CA ALA A 835 4.31 -24.41 -28.24
C ALA A 835 5.26 -23.96 -27.11
N ASP A 836 6.08 -22.96 -27.41
CA ASP A 836 7.03 -22.36 -26.47
C ASP A 836 6.49 -21.08 -25.81
N GLU A 837 7.18 -20.69 -24.75
CA GLU A 837 6.88 -19.51 -23.95
C GLU A 837 6.87 -18.21 -24.77
N LEU A 838 7.76 -18.11 -25.77
CA LEU A 838 7.92 -16.91 -26.61
C LEU A 838 6.73 -16.74 -27.55
N ALA A 839 6.25 -17.86 -28.10
CA ALA A 839 5.08 -17.90 -28.96
C ALA A 839 3.81 -17.48 -28.19
N VAL A 840 3.68 -17.87 -26.92
CA VAL A 840 2.58 -17.41 -26.05
C VAL A 840 2.73 -15.91 -25.73
N LYS A 841 3.92 -15.44 -25.33
CA LYS A 841 4.17 -14.01 -25.03
C LYS A 841 3.92 -13.07 -26.23
N ARG A 842 4.10 -13.57 -27.46
CA ARG A 842 3.85 -12.83 -28.71
C ARG A 842 2.40 -12.84 -29.19
N VAL A 843 1.52 -13.55 -28.49
CA VAL A 843 0.08 -13.50 -28.76
C VAL A 843 -0.41 -12.06 -28.58
N ASN A 844 -1.18 -11.57 -29.55
CA ASN A 844 -1.69 -10.21 -29.57
C ASN A 844 -3.16 -10.22 -29.95
N ASN A 845 -4.04 -9.93 -28.98
CA ASN A 845 -5.50 -9.86 -29.15
C ASN A 845 -6.12 -11.06 -29.89
N PRO A 846 -5.79 -12.33 -29.55
CA PRO A 846 -6.45 -13.46 -30.19
C PRO A 846 -7.92 -13.46 -29.81
N LYS A 847 -8.83 -13.84 -30.72
CA LYS A 847 -10.23 -14.01 -30.34
C LYS A 847 -10.38 -15.03 -29.20
N VAL A 848 -9.72 -16.19 -29.35
CA VAL A 848 -9.64 -17.24 -28.33
C VAL A 848 -8.18 -17.64 -28.11
N LEU A 849 -7.75 -17.75 -26.86
CA LEU A 849 -6.46 -18.32 -26.49
C LEU A 849 -6.67 -19.64 -25.75
N HIS A 850 -6.26 -20.75 -26.37
CA HIS A 850 -6.36 -22.07 -25.78
C HIS A 850 -4.96 -22.64 -25.55
N ILE A 851 -4.67 -23.06 -24.32
CA ILE A 851 -3.36 -23.61 -23.94
C ILE A 851 -3.58 -24.94 -23.22
N ALA A 852 -3.17 -26.04 -23.85
CA ALA A 852 -3.25 -27.40 -23.35
C ALA A 852 -1.86 -27.94 -22.99
N THR A 853 -1.57 -28.02 -21.69
CA THR A 853 -0.24 -28.40 -21.16
C THR A 853 -0.29 -28.74 -19.66
N HIS A 854 0.86 -28.93 -19.00
CA HIS A 854 0.94 -28.97 -17.54
C HIS A 854 0.85 -27.58 -16.94
N GLY A 855 0.07 -27.45 -15.87
CA GLY A 855 0.04 -26.28 -15.01
C GLY A 855 0.58 -26.66 -13.62
N PHE A 856 0.97 -25.65 -12.84
CA PHE A 856 1.40 -25.86 -11.47
C PHE A 856 0.91 -24.76 -10.56
N PHE A 857 0.73 -25.12 -9.28
CA PHE A 857 0.59 -24.19 -8.17
C PHE A 857 1.47 -24.67 -7.00
N LEU A 858 2.37 -23.82 -6.53
CA LEU A 858 3.32 -24.11 -5.45
C LEU A 858 2.71 -23.64 -4.12
N GLU A 859 2.19 -24.58 -3.31
CA GLU A 859 1.73 -24.29 -1.94
C GLU A 859 2.93 -24.09 -1.00
N ASP A 860 2.78 -23.19 -0.01
CA ASP A 860 3.81 -22.95 1.01
C ASP A 860 4.06 -24.23 1.82
N ALA A 861 5.33 -24.62 1.96
CA ALA A 861 5.69 -25.75 2.81
C ALA A 861 5.38 -25.41 4.28
N GLU A 862 4.70 -26.30 5.02
CA GLU A 862 4.35 -26.15 6.45
C GLU A 862 5.57 -26.03 7.42
N SER A 863 6.77 -25.71 6.94
CA SER A 863 7.97 -25.55 7.76
C SER A 863 8.13 -24.13 8.31
N GLU A 864 8.12 -24.01 9.64
CA GLU A 864 8.17 -22.80 10.50
C GLU A 864 9.43 -21.92 10.40
N VAL A 865 10.12 -21.86 9.25
CA VAL A 865 11.25 -20.93 9.06
C VAL A 865 11.17 -20.30 7.67
N GLU A 866 10.25 -19.34 7.52
CA GLU A 866 10.37 -18.32 6.48
C GLU A 866 11.65 -17.51 6.80
N SER A 867 12.74 -17.76 6.08
CA SER A 867 13.85 -16.80 6.06
C SER A 867 13.39 -15.58 5.27
N ALA A 868 13.56 -14.38 5.83
CA ALA A 868 13.23 -13.10 5.19
C ALA A 868 13.85 -12.92 3.79
N ASP A 869 14.90 -13.69 3.46
CA ASP A 869 15.64 -13.64 2.19
C ASP A 869 14.94 -14.29 0.98
N ASP A 870 13.84 -15.06 1.16
CA ASP A 870 13.18 -15.72 0.03
C ASP A 870 12.16 -14.80 -0.67
N LYS A 871 12.68 -13.84 -1.45
CA LYS A 871 11.88 -12.87 -2.23
C LYS A 871 10.98 -13.54 -3.29
N TYR A 872 11.27 -14.78 -3.69
CA TYR A 872 10.45 -15.56 -4.63
C TYR A 872 9.17 -16.07 -3.94
N ALA A 873 9.31 -16.65 -2.74
CA ALA A 873 8.17 -17.12 -1.94
C ALA A 873 7.18 -16.00 -1.57
N GLN A 874 7.62 -14.74 -1.56
CA GLN A 874 6.79 -13.59 -1.19
C GLN A 874 5.86 -13.08 -2.30
N ASN A 875 6.10 -13.42 -3.58
CA ASN A 875 5.25 -12.96 -4.69
C ASN A 875 4.26 -14.07 -5.15
N PRO A 876 2.95 -13.94 -4.84
CA PRO A 876 1.94 -14.95 -5.19
C PRO A 876 1.85 -15.28 -6.69
N LEU A 877 2.15 -14.32 -7.56
CA LEU A 877 2.01 -14.45 -9.01
C LEU A 877 3.13 -15.30 -9.62
N LEU A 878 4.19 -15.58 -8.87
CA LEU A 878 5.24 -16.51 -9.28
C LEU A 878 4.95 -17.96 -8.88
N LYS A 879 4.01 -18.18 -7.95
CA LYS A 879 3.66 -19.51 -7.43
C LYS A 879 2.78 -20.32 -8.36
N SER A 880 2.26 -19.73 -9.44
CA SER A 880 1.46 -20.43 -10.44
C SER A 880 1.95 -20.15 -11.84
N GLY A 881 1.85 -21.13 -12.72
CA GLY A 881 2.30 -21.01 -14.09
C GLY A 881 1.93 -22.21 -14.96
N MET A 882 2.33 -22.12 -16.22
CA MET A 882 2.19 -23.18 -17.21
C MET A 882 3.58 -23.62 -17.69
N ILE A 883 3.72 -24.91 -17.95
CA ILE A 883 4.95 -25.52 -18.44
C ILE A 883 4.85 -25.63 -19.97
N LEU A 884 5.86 -25.18 -20.70
CA LEU A 884 5.88 -25.09 -22.17
C LEU A 884 7.13 -25.77 -22.73
N ALA A 885 7.32 -25.69 -24.05
CA ALA A 885 8.45 -26.34 -24.70
C ALA A 885 9.78 -25.81 -24.14
N GLY A 886 10.69 -26.72 -23.80
CA GLY A 886 12.00 -26.42 -23.21
C GLY A 886 12.11 -26.50 -21.69
N ALA A 887 11.01 -26.72 -20.97
CA ALA A 887 11.02 -26.73 -19.50
C ALA A 887 11.97 -27.76 -18.86
N ASN A 888 12.18 -28.94 -19.47
CA ASN A 888 13.14 -29.91 -18.94
C ASN A 888 14.58 -29.43 -19.11
N SER A 889 14.89 -28.68 -20.18
CA SER A 889 16.19 -28.03 -20.32
C SER A 889 16.41 -27.02 -19.20
N PHE A 890 15.41 -26.20 -18.89
CA PHE A 890 15.47 -25.26 -17.76
C PHE A 890 15.71 -25.95 -16.41
N ILE A 891 14.92 -26.97 -16.09
CA ILE A 891 15.06 -27.73 -14.83
C ILE A 891 16.46 -28.32 -14.69
N THR A 892 17.03 -28.85 -15.79
CA THR A 892 18.33 -29.55 -15.78
C THR A 892 19.54 -28.65 -15.89
N SER A 893 19.48 -27.61 -16.73
CA SER A 893 20.64 -26.87 -17.21
C SER A 893 20.55 -25.36 -16.97
N GLY A 894 19.39 -24.86 -16.50
CA GLY A 894 19.15 -23.43 -16.30
C GLY A 894 18.53 -22.75 -17.53
N VAL A 895 18.39 -21.43 -17.45
CA VAL A 895 17.80 -20.60 -18.52
C VAL A 895 18.62 -20.73 -19.80
N ASP A 896 17.96 -20.80 -20.95
CA ASP A 896 18.64 -20.77 -22.25
C ASP A 896 19.34 -19.40 -22.42
N GLU A 897 20.67 -19.39 -22.49
CA GLU A 897 21.46 -18.16 -22.59
C GLU A 897 21.25 -17.41 -23.92
N GLU A 898 20.88 -18.09 -25.01
CA GLU A 898 20.66 -17.44 -26.31
C GLU A 898 19.28 -16.77 -26.38
N THR A 899 18.26 -17.44 -25.84
CA THR A 899 16.86 -16.98 -25.95
C THR A 899 16.34 -16.29 -24.70
N GLY A 900 17.02 -16.45 -23.56
CA GLY A 900 16.59 -15.98 -22.25
C GLY A 900 15.35 -16.69 -21.71
N GLN A 901 14.95 -17.81 -22.32
CA GLN A 901 13.73 -18.54 -22.00
C GLN A 901 13.97 -19.68 -21.03
N ASP A 902 12.97 -19.94 -20.19
CA ASP A 902 12.95 -21.08 -19.28
C ASP A 902 11.83 -22.08 -19.62
N GLY A 903 10.98 -21.77 -20.60
CA GLY A 903 9.87 -22.64 -20.99
C GLY A 903 8.78 -22.65 -19.92
N ILE A 904 8.75 -21.67 -19.01
CA ILE A 904 7.75 -21.52 -17.97
C ILE A 904 7.02 -20.19 -18.19
N LEU A 905 5.69 -20.22 -18.26
CA LEU A 905 4.88 -18.99 -18.24
C LEU A 905 4.26 -18.84 -16.86
N THR A 906 4.85 -17.98 -16.02
CA THR A 906 4.30 -17.66 -14.71
C THR A 906 3.07 -16.76 -14.82
N ALA A 907 2.24 -16.70 -13.78
CA ALA A 907 1.15 -15.72 -13.72
C ALA A 907 1.68 -14.26 -13.69
N TYR A 908 2.91 -14.05 -13.18
CA TYR A 908 3.59 -12.76 -13.23
C TYR A 908 3.87 -12.29 -14.66
N GLU A 909 4.17 -13.22 -15.58
CA GLU A 909 4.39 -12.92 -17.00
C GLU A 909 3.08 -12.89 -17.78
N ALA A 910 2.15 -13.80 -17.48
CA ALA A 910 0.86 -13.89 -18.17
C ALA A 910 0.02 -12.61 -18.03
N MET A 911 0.16 -11.84 -16.96
CA MET A 911 -0.55 -10.56 -16.79
C MET A 911 -0.13 -9.49 -17.81
N ASN A 912 1.02 -9.67 -18.45
CA ASN A 912 1.59 -8.72 -19.40
C ASN A 912 1.16 -9.03 -20.85
N LEU A 913 0.40 -10.09 -21.07
CA LEU A 913 -0.15 -10.42 -22.38
C LEU A 913 -1.16 -9.34 -22.82
N ASN A 914 -1.26 -9.11 -24.13
CA ASN A 914 -2.30 -8.25 -24.70
C ASN A 914 -3.50 -9.08 -25.15
N LEU A 915 -4.53 -9.14 -24.30
CA LEU A 915 -5.76 -9.92 -24.51
C LEU A 915 -7.02 -9.03 -24.50
N ASN A 916 -6.90 -7.72 -24.73
CA ASN A 916 -8.02 -6.77 -24.67
C ASN A 916 -9.21 -7.17 -25.55
N ALA A 917 -8.95 -7.76 -26.73
CA ALA A 917 -10.00 -8.24 -27.63
C ALA A 917 -10.21 -9.77 -27.57
N THR A 918 -9.86 -10.40 -26.44
CA THR A 918 -9.96 -11.85 -26.25
C THR A 918 -11.24 -12.22 -25.50
N GLU A 919 -12.15 -12.91 -26.19
CA GLU A 919 -13.46 -13.29 -25.65
C GLU A 919 -13.37 -14.49 -24.69
N LEU A 920 -12.32 -15.31 -24.81
CA LEU A 920 -12.15 -16.53 -24.02
C LEU A 920 -10.69 -16.98 -23.95
N VAL A 921 -10.23 -17.24 -22.73
CA VAL A 921 -9.00 -17.97 -22.45
C VAL A 921 -9.35 -19.35 -21.89
N ILE A 922 -8.73 -20.41 -22.40
CA ILE A 922 -8.89 -21.78 -21.91
C ILE A 922 -7.52 -22.26 -21.45
N LEU A 923 -7.42 -22.51 -20.15
CA LEU A 923 -6.25 -23.10 -19.52
C LEU A 923 -6.53 -24.59 -19.29
N SER A 924 -6.30 -25.39 -20.34
CA SER A 924 -6.46 -26.84 -20.33
C SER A 924 -5.24 -27.49 -19.68
N ALA A 925 -5.06 -27.18 -18.40
CA ALA A 925 -3.88 -27.56 -17.61
C ALA A 925 -4.25 -27.75 -16.13
N CYS A 926 -3.44 -28.51 -15.40
CA CYS A 926 -3.66 -28.81 -13.98
C CYS A 926 -3.60 -27.57 -13.08
N GLU A 927 -4.51 -27.47 -12.11
CA GLU A 927 -4.46 -26.52 -10.97
C GLU A 927 -4.42 -25.02 -11.35
N THR A 928 -4.81 -24.66 -12.57
CA THR A 928 -4.68 -23.29 -13.11
C THR A 928 -5.62 -22.26 -12.48
N GLY A 929 -6.67 -22.72 -11.81
CA GLY A 929 -7.61 -21.89 -11.05
C GLY A 929 -7.22 -21.71 -9.58
N LEU A 930 -6.13 -22.33 -9.13
CA LEU A 930 -5.58 -22.16 -7.78
C LEU A 930 -4.63 -20.96 -7.72
N GLY A 931 -4.41 -20.47 -6.51
CA GLY A 931 -3.62 -19.26 -6.22
C GLY A 931 -3.86 -18.78 -4.81
N ASP A 932 -3.11 -17.76 -4.40
CA ASP A 932 -3.26 -17.18 -3.07
C ASP A 932 -4.59 -16.43 -2.96
N LEU A 933 -5.41 -16.80 -1.98
CA LEU A 933 -6.68 -16.13 -1.73
C LEU A 933 -6.42 -14.77 -1.07
N LYS A 934 -6.74 -13.69 -1.77
CA LYS A 934 -6.77 -12.35 -1.19
C LYS A 934 -8.22 -11.93 -1.02
N ASN A 935 -8.66 -11.86 0.24
CA ASN A 935 -10.05 -11.55 0.59
C ASN A 935 -10.53 -10.27 -0.11
N GLY A 936 -11.64 -10.36 -0.85
CA GLY A 936 -12.18 -9.26 -1.66
C GLY A 936 -11.47 -9.00 -2.99
N GLU A 937 -10.28 -9.55 -3.24
CA GLU A 937 -9.50 -9.35 -4.48
C GLU A 937 -9.41 -10.61 -5.36
N GLY A 938 -10.00 -11.72 -4.91
CA GLY A 938 -10.04 -12.99 -5.63
C GLY A 938 -8.79 -13.84 -5.45
N VAL A 939 -8.42 -14.57 -6.51
CA VAL A 939 -7.32 -15.54 -6.52
C VAL A 939 -6.10 -14.91 -7.20
N TYR A 940 -5.01 -14.71 -6.46
CA TYR A 940 -3.73 -14.27 -7.02
C TYR A 940 -3.02 -15.47 -7.62
N GLY A 941 -3.06 -15.56 -8.94
CA GLY A 941 -2.50 -16.62 -9.76
C GLY A 941 -2.90 -16.43 -11.22
N LEU A 942 -2.89 -17.50 -12.01
CA LEU A 942 -3.21 -17.42 -13.45
C LEU A 942 -4.60 -16.81 -13.71
N ARG A 943 -5.62 -17.13 -12.90
CA ARG A 943 -6.95 -16.51 -13.00
C ARG A 943 -6.88 -14.98 -13.06
N ARG A 944 -6.22 -14.35 -12.08
CA ARG A 944 -6.09 -12.89 -12.03
C ARG A 944 -5.23 -12.38 -13.18
N ALA A 945 -4.13 -13.07 -13.49
CA ALA A 945 -3.22 -12.66 -14.55
C ALA A 945 -3.93 -12.51 -15.89
N PHE A 946 -4.74 -13.50 -16.29
CA PHE A 946 -5.45 -13.45 -17.58
C PHE A 946 -6.59 -12.42 -17.63
N PHE A 947 -7.32 -12.19 -16.52
CA PHE A 947 -8.28 -11.07 -16.46
C PHE A 947 -7.57 -9.71 -16.53
N VAL A 948 -6.49 -9.54 -15.76
CA VAL A 948 -5.65 -8.34 -15.84
C VAL A 948 -5.07 -8.17 -17.23
N ALA A 949 -4.76 -9.26 -17.96
CA ALA A 949 -4.31 -9.28 -19.36
C ALA A 949 -5.41 -8.96 -20.39
N GLY A 950 -6.69 -8.85 -19.98
CA GLY A 950 -7.80 -8.33 -20.81
C GLY A 950 -8.82 -9.37 -21.26
N ALA A 951 -8.68 -10.64 -20.84
CA ALA A 951 -9.63 -11.68 -21.19
C ALA A 951 -11.01 -11.46 -20.53
N ASP A 952 -12.09 -11.56 -21.33
CA ASP A 952 -13.46 -11.40 -20.82
C ASP A 952 -13.99 -12.63 -20.07
N ALA A 953 -13.53 -13.83 -20.45
CA ALA A 953 -13.90 -15.09 -19.81
C ALA A 953 -12.71 -16.06 -19.74
N ILE A 954 -12.70 -16.90 -18.71
CA ILE A 954 -11.65 -17.91 -18.49
C ILE A 954 -12.28 -19.25 -18.14
N ILE A 955 -11.85 -20.32 -18.81
CA ILE A 955 -12.06 -21.72 -18.39
C ILE A 955 -10.75 -22.24 -17.82
N MET A 956 -10.80 -22.76 -16.59
CA MET A 956 -9.61 -23.20 -15.83
C MET A 956 -9.94 -24.36 -14.89
N SER A 957 -8.94 -25.17 -14.53
CA SER A 957 -9.12 -26.30 -13.62
C SER A 957 -8.81 -25.96 -12.14
N LEU A 958 -9.54 -26.55 -11.20
CA LEU A 958 -9.33 -26.39 -9.75
C LEU A 958 -8.46 -27.48 -9.10
N TRP A 959 -8.13 -28.54 -9.83
CA TRP A 959 -7.26 -29.65 -9.39
C TRP A 959 -6.60 -30.31 -10.59
N SER A 960 -5.71 -31.28 -10.36
CA SER A 960 -5.04 -32.03 -11.43
C SER A 960 -6.05 -32.84 -12.27
N VAL A 961 -5.92 -32.78 -13.59
CA VAL A 961 -6.89 -33.38 -14.53
C VAL A 961 -6.33 -34.60 -15.25
N ASP A 962 -7.22 -35.45 -15.75
CA ASP A 962 -6.88 -36.60 -16.60
C ASP A 962 -6.80 -36.15 -18.06
N ASP A 963 -5.71 -36.51 -18.75
CA ASP A 963 -5.41 -36.07 -20.13
C ASP A 963 -6.52 -36.48 -21.12
N ALA A 964 -6.96 -37.74 -21.08
CA ALA A 964 -7.97 -38.25 -22.01
C ALA A 964 -9.37 -37.67 -21.74
N ALA A 965 -9.77 -37.59 -20.47
CA ALA A 965 -11.06 -36.99 -20.13
C ALA A 965 -11.12 -35.49 -20.45
N THR A 966 -10.02 -34.77 -20.27
CA THR A 966 -9.91 -33.34 -20.57
C THR A 966 -10.03 -33.08 -22.08
N GLN A 967 -9.29 -33.85 -22.89
CA GLN A 967 -9.37 -33.81 -24.34
C GLN A 967 -10.82 -33.92 -24.84
N GLU A 968 -11.57 -34.89 -24.32
CA GLU A 968 -12.96 -35.11 -24.69
C GLU A 968 -13.88 -33.96 -24.24
N LEU A 969 -13.72 -33.49 -23.00
CA LEU A 969 -14.50 -32.38 -22.46
C LEU A 969 -14.31 -31.11 -23.30
N MET A 970 -13.07 -30.75 -23.61
CA MET A 970 -12.76 -29.56 -24.40
C MET A 970 -13.28 -29.69 -25.84
N THR A 971 -13.14 -30.87 -26.45
CA THR A 971 -13.67 -31.11 -27.80
C THR A 971 -15.19 -30.93 -27.85
N GLU A 972 -15.93 -31.51 -26.89
CA GLU A 972 -17.39 -31.35 -26.84
C GLU A 972 -17.81 -29.92 -26.50
N PHE A 973 -17.05 -29.20 -25.67
CA PHE A 973 -17.27 -27.77 -25.44
C PHE A 973 -17.20 -26.96 -26.74
N TYR A 974 -16.10 -27.07 -27.50
CA TYR A 974 -15.94 -26.36 -28.77
C TYR A 974 -17.00 -26.76 -29.79
N LYS A 975 -17.33 -28.04 -29.89
CA LYS A 975 -18.36 -28.54 -30.81
C LYS A 975 -19.72 -27.90 -30.56
N HIS A 976 -20.12 -27.77 -29.29
CA HIS A 976 -21.38 -27.14 -28.94
C HIS A 976 -21.33 -25.61 -29.10
N TRP A 977 -20.24 -24.98 -28.68
CA TRP A 977 -20.09 -23.54 -28.73
C TRP A 977 -19.99 -23.03 -30.17
N LEU A 978 -19.08 -23.58 -30.98
CA LEU A 978 -18.95 -23.27 -32.40
C LEU A 978 -20.20 -23.69 -33.19
N GLY A 979 -20.98 -24.66 -32.68
CA GLY A 979 -22.29 -25.06 -33.19
C GLY A 979 -23.45 -24.08 -32.86
N GLY A 980 -23.17 -22.94 -32.23
CA GLY A 980 -24.12 -21.86 -32.00
C GLY A 980 -24.78 -21.81 -30.62
N LYS A 981 -24.32 -22.62 -29.65
CA LYS A 981 -24.72 -22.49 -28.24
C LYS A 981 -23.98 -21.33 -27.57
N THR A 982 -24.50 -20.82 -26.46
CA THR A 982 -23.72 -19.88 -25.64
C THR A 982 -22.54 -20.62 -25.00
N LYS A 983 -21.49 -19.90 -24.59
CA LYS A 983 -20.33 -20.51 -23.92
C LYS A 983 -20.78 -21.31 -22.69
N GLN A 984 -21.64 -20.72 -21.87
CA GLN A 984 -22.18 -21.35 -20.68
C GLN A 984 -23.01 -22.62 -20.99
N GLU A 985 -23.89 -22.57 -21.98
CA GLU A 985 -24.67 -23.75 -22.40
C GLU A 985 -23.74 -24.87 -22.91
N ALA A 986 -22.79 -24.53 -23.77
CA ALA A 986 -21.83 -25.48 -24.34
C ALA A 986 -20.98 -26.14 -23.25
N PHE A 987 -20.53 -25.37 -22.26
CA PHE A 987 -19.72 -25.88 -21.16
C PHE A 987 -20.50 -26.84 -20.26
N LEU A 988 -21.74 -26.51 -19.91
CA LEU A 988 -22.60 -27.42 -19.14
C LEU A 988 -22.91 -28.70 -19.92
N MET A 989 -23.09 -28.62 -21.26
CA MET A 989 -23.27 -29.81 -22.10
C MET A 989 -22.01 -30.68 -22.10
N ALA A 990 -20.82 -30.09 -22.22
CA ALA A 990 -19.55 -30.81 -22.18
C ALA A 990 -19.29 -31.48 -20.81
N GLN A 991 -19.60 -30.80 -19.70
CA GLN A 991 -19.52 -31.38 -18.36
C GLN A 991 -20.47 -32.57 -18.21
N ASN A 992 -21.71 -32.46 -18.68
CA ASN A 992 -22.68 -33.55 -18.62
C ASN A 992 -22.28 -34.73 -19.51
N PHE A 993 -21.79 -34.48 -20.73
CA PHE A 993 -21.26 -35.52 -21.61
C PHE A 993 -20.13 -36.31 -20.94
N THR A 994 -19.17 -35.59 -20.36
CA THR A 994 -18.02 -36.20 -19.69
C THR A 994 -18.45 -36.96 -18.44
N LYS A 995 -19.39 -36.43 -17.65
CA LYS A 995 -20.01 -37.11 -16.49
C LYS A 995 -20.71 -38.40 -16.86
N ASP A 996 -21.37 -38.43 -18.02
CA ASP A 996 -22.09 -39.62 -18.46
C ASP A 996 -21.16 -40.78 -18.78
N LYS A 997 -19.95 -40.48 -19.28
CA LYS A 997 -18.88 -41.44 -19.55
C LYS A 997 -18.04 -41.76 -18.31
N TYR A 998 -17.64 -40.74 -17.54
CA TYR A 998 -16.81 -40.84 -16.35
C TYR A 998 -17.60 -40.34 -15.13
N LYS A 999 -18.13 -41.26 -14.32
CA LYS A 999 -19.10 -40.91 -13.25
C LYS A 999 -18.52 -40.07 -12.12
N ASP A 1000 -17.22 -40.18 -11.84
CA ASP A 1000 -16.57 -39.47 -10.73
C ASP A 1000 -16.28 -38.01 -11.09
N PRO A 1001 -16.59 -37.03 -10.21
CA PRO A 1001 -16.37 -35.61 -10.45
C PRO A 1001 -14.92 -35.24 -10.71
N PHE A 1002 -13.94 -36.07 -10.32
CA PHE A 1002 -12.54 -35.89 -10.68
C PHE A 1002 -12.35 -35.60 -12.18
N TYR A 1003 -13.12 -36.27 -13.06
CA TYR A 1003 -12.96 -36.19 -14.51
C TYR A 1003 -13.71 -35.04 -15.21
N TRP A 1004 -14.80 -34.53 -14.62
CA TRP A 1004 -15.68 -33.54 -15.29
C TRP A 1004 -15.92 -32.28 -14.46
N GLY A 1005 -15.68 -32.33 -13.15
CA GLY A 1005 -15.95 -31.24 -12.21
C GLY A 1005 -14.79 -30.26 -12.05
N ALA A 1006 -13.60 -30.58 -12.59
CA ALA A 1006 -12.37 -29.82 -12.38
C ALA A 1006 -12.44 -28.42 -12.99
N PHE A 1007 -13.00 -28.32 -14.19
CA PHE A 1007 -13.08 -27.07 -14.92
C PHE A 1007 -14.23 -26.21 -14.42
N VAL A 1008 -13.94 -24.93 -14.28
CA VAL A 1008 -14.92 -23.86 -14.01
C VAL A 1008 -14.75 -22.75 -15.04
N MET A 1009 -15.85 -22.12 -15.41
CA MET A 1009 -15.87 -20.93 -16.25
C MET A 1009 -16.20 -19.71 -15.41
N VAL A 1010 -15.39 -18.66 -15.52
CA VAL A 1010 -15.63 -17.35 -14.88
C VAL A 1010 -15.69 -16.28 -15.97
N GLY A 1011 -16.69 -15.42 -15.92
CA GLY A 1011 -17.03 -14.50 -17.01
C GLY A 1011 -17.91 -15.17 -18.07
N GLU A 1012 -18.19 -14.48 -19.17
CA GLU A 1012 -18.91 -15.04 -20.34
C GLU A 1012 -18.64 -14.26 -21.63
#